data_AF-A0A7J8H497-F1
#
_entry.id   AF-A0A7J8H497-F1
#
_cell.length_a   1.000
_cell.length_b   1.000
_cell.length_c   1.000
_cell.angle_alpha   90.00
_cell.angle_beta   90.00
_cell.angle_gamma   90.00
#
_symmetry.space_group_name_H-M   'P 1'
#
loop_
_entity.id
_entity.type
_entity.pdbx_description
1 polymer ?
#
loop_
_entity_poly.entity_id
_entity_poly.type
_entity_poly.pdbx_seq_one_letter_code
_entity_poly.pdbx_strand_id
1 'polypeptide(L)'
;MDVYRTPADSLDTLVVGSLQPPADFTALARRALGDLAAALRERRGRPDAAAPRWRVLKVAKGGSSGRGTALRGGSDCELVIFLDCFKSYEDQGAHRTEVIEDMRALLKSWWQNPGPGLSLELPEQDTPGVLRFRLASTDPENWMDVSMVPAFDALGQLKSNIKAKAQAYSTLLDSGCQGGEHAACFTELRRNFMNTRPAKLKNLILLVKHWYRQVCPQESKKEMPPDYALELLTVFAWEQGCGKDAFVLAQGLRTVLGLIQQYQHLCVFWTINYSFEDPAVGTFLQRQLERPRPVILDPADPTWDVGNGAAWRWDLLAREAESSYDQPCFLQAAGGAVQPWELSGFPPAGCLGSNHHVLGDPVPKTPRDSSALNAVCPRAENRQPSCLAPDPSVVASITPSTPDLSQIPANELDRFIQDHLQPNPQFLNQVKKAIDSILSHLRKNCVYKASRVSKGGSFGRGTHLRGGCDVELAIFLNCFKNYRDQRARRAEILEEMRAQLESWWQGPVPHLSLQFSNHTVPEALQFRLVSTALGSQMDVSLLPVFDAVGPLSSGTKPDPQVYSTLLASGSREGEHAACFTELRRNFVNIRPPKLKNLILLVKHWYRQVAAQNKGEWSGCASLPPAYALELLTIFAWEQGCGKASFNMAEGLRTVLSLVRKHQHLSVFWTVNYGLEDPSVRTHLLGQLQKPRPLILDPADPTWNVAHGSWELLAKDAAALETQACLMSREGTPVEPWDVMPALLYQTPAEDLDRFISKFLQPNDQFLDQVKKAVNAICSFLRENCFRNSPIKVLKVVKGGSSAKGTALQGRSDADLVVFLSCFSQFSEQGNMRAEIISEIRAQLEACQRDWPFKVKFEISKWENPRVLSFSLTSQTMLDQSVDFDVLPAFDALGQLGDSRPRPQVYVDLVHSYSHAGEYSPCFTELQRDFIISRPTKLKSLIRLVKHWYQQCNKMPKGKGSLPPQHGLELLTVYAWEQGGQGTQFDMAEGFRTVLELVTQYRQLRIYWTVNYDYENKTVADFLKLQLRKPRPIILDPADPTGNLGHNARWDLLAQEAAACMSALCCIKKDGSRVQPWPVKAAV
;
A
#
# COMPACT_ATOMS: atom_id res chain seq x y z
N MET A 1 25.46 13.15 -28.19
CA MET A 1 26.65 13.21 -27.33
C MET A 1 27.22 11.81 -27.13
N ASP A 2 28.54 11.70 -27.09
CA ASP A 2 29.30 10.44 -27.02
C ASP A 2 29.47 9.96 -25.57
N VAL A 3 29.11 8.70 -25.26
CA VAL A 3 29.30 8.12 -23.92
C VAL A 3 30.78 8.09 -23.57
N TYR A 4 31.64 7.76 -24.52
CA TYR A 4 33.07 7.59 -24.28
C TYR A 4 33.78 8.90 -23.93
N ARG A 5 33.35 10.02 -24.50
CA ARG A 5 33.94 11.34 -24.20
C ARG A 5 33.43 11.97 -22.91
N THR A 6 32.44 11.36 -22.25
CA THR A 6 31.83 11.92 -21.04
C THR A 6 32.54 11.38 -19.80
N PRO A 7 33.08 12.23 -18.91
CA PRO A 7 33.68 11.77 -17.65
C PRO A 7 32.71 10.99 -16.77
N ALA A 8 33.23 10.03 -15.99
CA ALA A 8 32.42 9.13 -15.15
C ALA A 8 31.45 9.85 -14.18
N ASP A 9 31.86 11.01 -13.64
CA ASP A 9 31.07 11.83 -12.72
C ASP A 9 29.97 12.67 -13.40
N SER A 10 30.07 12.82 -14.72
CA SER A 10 29.20 13.64 -15.55
C SER A 10 28.15 12.82 -16.31
N LEU A 11 28.18 11.49 -16.16
CA LEU A 11 27.21 10.60 -16.80
C LEU A 11 25.78 10.84 -16.32
N ASP A 12 25.56 11.18 -15.04
CA ASP A 12 24.22 11.54 -14.54
C ASP A 12 23.67 12.79 -15.29
N THR A 13 24.52 13.79 -15.53
CA THR A 13 24.17 15.00 -16.31
C THR A 13 23.89 14.67 -17.77
N LEU A 14 24.65 13.76 -18.38
CA LEU A 14 24.41 13.29 -19.75
C LEU A 14 23.03 12.63 -19.89
N VAL A 15 22.66 11.74 -18.95
CA VAL A 15 21.36 11.06 -19.01
C VAL A 15 20.21 12.05 -18.91
N VAL A 16 20.24 12.94 -17.92
CA VAL A 16 19.16 13.91 -17.65
C VAL A 16 19.08 14.97 -18.75
N GLY A 17 20.23 15.47 -19.23
CA GLY A 17 20.27 16.57 -20.20
C GLY A 17 20.12 16.14 -21.66
N SER A 18 20.37 14.87 -22.00
CA SER A 18 20.50 14.48 -23.42
C SER A 18 19.87 13.14 -23.82
N LEU A 19 19.60 12.22 -22.89
CA LEU A 19 19.09 10.88 -23.24
C LEU A 19 17.59 10.71 -23.01
N GLN A 20 16.99 11.51 -22.11
CA GLN A 20 15.55 11.47 -21.86
C GLN A 20 14.77 12.14 -23.00
N PRO A 21 13.65 11.54 -23.48
CA PRO A 21 12.80 12.16 -24.49
C PRO A 21 12.23 13.49 -23.97
N PRO A 22 12.06 14.50 -24.84
CA PRO A 22 11.41 15.76 -24.45
C PRO A 22 10.01 15.51 -23.88
N ALA A 23 9.66 16.24 -22.83
CA ALA A 23 8.36 16.11 -22.16
C ALA A 23 7.20 16.40 -23.13
N ASP A 24 7.36 17.40 -24.00
CA ASP A 24 6.35 17.82 -24.97
C ASP A 24 6.07 16.74 -26.02
N PHE A 25 7.13 16.18 -26.64
CA PHE A 25 7.01 15.06 -27.57
C PHE A 25 6.33 13.85 -26.91
N THR A 26 6.73 13.53 -25.67
CA THR A 26 6.16 12.41 -24.92
C THR A 26 4.68 12.63 -24.61
N ALA A 27 4.27 13.87 -24.32
CA ALA A 27 2.88 14.23 -24.08
C ALA A 27 2.03 14.13 -25.36
N LEU A 28 2.53 14.65 -26.48
CA LEU A 28 1.89 14.58 -27.80
C LEU A 28 1.70 13.12 -28.25
N ALA A 29 2.76 12.31 -28.21
CA ALA A 29 2.71 10.90 -28.58
C ALA A 29 1.76 10.11 -27.65
N ARG A 30 1.75 10.42 -26.34
CA ARG A 30 0.84 9.77 -25.38
C ARG A 30 -0.63 10.09 -25.70
N ARG A 31 -0.93 11.34 -26.08
CA ARG A 31 -2.26 11.79 -26.48
C ARG A 31 -2.71 11.10 -27.77
N ALA A 32 -1.88 11.15 -28.82
CA ALA A 32 -2.15 10.51 -30.10
C ALA A 32 -2.44 9.00 -29.95
N LEU A 33 -1.62 8.27 -29.19
CA LEU A 33 -1.86 6.85 -28.92
C LEU A 33 -3.09 6.59 -28.04
N GLY A 34 -3.47 7.55 -27.18
CA GLY A 34 -4.71 7.51 -26.41
C GLY A 34 -5.94 7.66 -27.30
N ASP A 35 -5.89 8.62 -28.23
CA ASP A 35 -6.94 8.89 -29.20
C ASP A 35 -7.09 7.73 -30.19
N LEU A 36 -5.99 7.16 -30.67
CA LEU A 36 -6.00 5.94 -31.49
C LEU A 36 -6.63 4.76 -30.73
N ALA A 37 -6.26 4.56 -29.46
CA ALA A 37 -6.87 3.52 -28.63
C ALA A 37 -8.37 3.75 -28.37
N ALA A 38 -8.81 5.01 -28.29
CA ALA A 38 -10.23 5.36 -28.19
C ALA A 38 -10.96 5.09 -29.51
N ALA A 39 -10.39 5.50 -30.65
CA ALA A 39 -10.95 5.23 -31.98
C ALA A 39 -11.14 3.74 -32.25
N LEU A 40 -10.16 2.91 -31.85
CA LEU A 40 -10.24 1.46 -31.94
C LEU A 40 -11.35 0.85 -31.06
N ARG A 41 -11.68 1.47 -29.93
CA ARG A 41 -12.79 1.04 -29.04
C ARG A 41 -14.15 1.53 -29.50
N GLU A 42 -14.22 2.79 -29.95
CA GLU A 42 -15.45 3.49 -30.34
C GLU A 42 -15.87 3.21 -31.80
N ARG A 43 -14.99 2.61 -32.61
CA ARG A 43 -15.21 2.32 -34.04
C ARG A 43 -15.47 3.57 -34.90
N ARG A 44 -14.96 4.74 -34.49
CA ARG A 44 -15.07 5.98 -35.29
C ARG A 44 -14.22 5.86 -36.56
N GLY A 45 -14.86 5.89 -37.73
CA GLY A 45 -14.14 5.93 -39.02
C GLY A 45 -14.78 5.25 -40.24
N ARG A 46 -15.91 4.53 -40.11
CA ARG A 46 -16.64 3.95 -41.25
C ARG A 46 -18.13 4.28 -41.18
N PRO A 47 -18.64 5.21 -42.02
CA PRO A 47 -20.08 5.36 -42.23
C PRO A 47 -20.69 4.19 -43.02
N ASP A 48 -19.95 3.56 -43.96
CA ASP A 48 -20.55 2.71 -45.02
C ASP A 48 -19.87 1.35 -45.32
N ALA A 49 -19.19 0.69 -44.37
CA ALA A 49 -18.72 -0.69 -44.59
C ALA A 49 -18.96 -1.58 -43.37
N ALA A 50 -19.35 -2.83 -43.63
CA ALA A 50 -19.72 -3.85 -42.63
C ALA A 50 -18.80 -3.82 -41.40
N ALA A 51 -19.42 -3.77 -40.21
CA ALA A 51 -18.71 -3.59 -38.94
C ALA A 51 -17.65 -4.68 -38.73
N PRO A 52 -16.45 -4.34 -38.19
CA PRO A 52 -15.44 -5.34 -37.85
C PRO A 52 -16.01 -6.38 -36.89
N ARG A 53 -15.70 -7.66 -37.13
CA ARG A 53 -16.24 -8.82 -36.39
C ARG A 53 -15.70 -8.96 -34.96
N TRP A 54 -14.84 -8.05 -34.51
CA TRP A 54 -14.14 -8.11 -33.23
C TRP A 54 -14.39 -6.86 -32.36
N ARG A 55 -14.23 -7.01 -31.03
CA ARG A 55 -14.31 -5.96 -30.02
C ARG A 55 -13.00 -5.90 -29.23
N VAL A 56 -12.52 -4.69 -28.99
CA VAL A 56 -11.36 -4.45 -28.12
C VAL A 56 -11.76 -4.62 -26.66
N LEU A 57 -11.18 -5.62 -25.99
CA LEU A 57 -11.33 -5.89 -24.55
C LEU A 57 -10.51 -4.90 -23.72
N LYS A 58 -9.23 -4.77 -24.05
CA LYS A 58 -8.28 -3.87 -23.40
C LYS A 58 -7.16 -3.47 -24.36
N VAL A 59 -6.47 -2.37 -24.06
CA VAL A 59 -5.31 -1.89 -24.82
C VAL A 59 -4.18 -1.65 -23.83
N ALA A 60 -3.02 -2.26 -24.05
CA ALA A 60 -1.84 -2.11 -23.23
C ALA A 60 -0.70 -1.47 -24.01
N LYS A 61 0.10 -0.64 -23.33
CA LYS A 61 1.30 -0.02 -23.89
C LYS A 61 2.53 -0.80 -23.41
N GLY A 62 3.22 -1.46 -24.32
CA GLY A 62 4.52 -2.09 -24.16
C GLY A 62 5.61 -1.27 -24.85
N GLY A 63 6.66 -1.94 -25.33
CA GLY A 63 7.85 -1.28 -25.89
C GLY A 63 8.62 -0.45 -24.85
N SER A 64 9.69 0.21 -25.28
CA SER A 64 10.48 1.07 -24.38
C SER A 64 9.66 2.24 -23.81
N SER A 65 8.70 2.76 -24.57
CA SER A 65 7.75 3.77 -24.09
C SER A 65 6.90 3.26 -22.92
N GLY A 66 6.33 2.05 -23.02
CA GLY A 66 5.52 1.46 -21.96
C GLY A 66 6.33 1.05 -20.72
N ARG A 67 7.56 0.58 -20.91
CA ARG A 67 8.51 0.19 -19.84
C ARG A 67 9.17 1.39 -19.15
N GLY A 68 9.06 2.60 -19.70
CA GLY A 68 9.68 3.81 -19.17
C GLY A 68 11.20 3.86 -19.43
N THR A 69 11.65 3.25 -20.52
CA THR A 69 13.06 3.13 -20.94
C THR A 69 13.29 3.68 -22.36
N ALA A 70 12.43 4.61 -22.79
CA ALA A 70 12.52 5.28 -24.09
C ALA A 70 13.67 6.30 -24.12
N LEU A 71 14.39 6.35 -25.25
CA LEU A 71 15.49 7.28 -25.49
C LEU A 71 15.05 8.46 -26.37
N ARG A 72 15.70 9.61 -26.19
CA ARG A 72 15.66 10.75 -27.12
C ARG A 72 16.21 10.33 -28.49
N GLY A 73 15.72 10.93 -29.58
CA GLY A 73 16.21 10.60 -30.92
C GLY A 73 15.74 9.24 -31.45
N GLY A 74 14.53 8.83 -31.09
CA GLY A 74 13.91 7.59 -31.56
C GLY A 74 13.58 6.62 -30.43
N SER A 75 12.30 6.27 -30.30
CA SER A 75 11.79 5.31 -29.31
C SER A 75 10.84 4.31 -29.94
N ASP A 76 10.59 3.18 -29.28
CA ASP A 76 9.58 2.20 -29.70
C ASP A 76 8.41 2.15 -28.72
N CYS A 77 7.21 1.93 -29.27
CA CYS A 77 6.00 1.72 -28.50
C CYS A 77 5.24 0.51 -29.07
N GLU A 78 5.01 -0.49 -28.23
CA GLU A 78 4.17 -1.62 -28.61
C GLU A 78 2.75 -1.35 -28.12
N LEU A 79 1.79 -1.21 -29.04
CA LEU A 79 0.38 -1.03 -28.69
C LEU A 79 -0.34 -2.38 -28.83
N VAL A 80 -0.46 -3.10 -27.71
CA VAL A 80 -1.11 -4.41 -27.68
C VAL A 80 -2.61 -4.24 -27.54
N ILE A 81 -3.35 -4.82 -28.49
CA ILE A 81 -4.80 -4.71 -28.58
C ILE A 81 -5.40 -6.08 -28.31
N PHE A 82 -6.02 -6.23 -27.16
CA PHE A 82 -6.63 -7.49 -26.75
C PHE A 82 -8.04 -7.57 -27.31
N LEU A 83 -8.30 -8.63 -28.07
CA LEU A 83 -9.57 -8.79 -28.80
C LEU A 83 -10.40 -9.93 -28.23
N ASP A 84 -11.72 -9.77 -28.28
CA ASP A 84 -12.67 -10.78 -27.82
C ASP A 84 -12.78 -11.98 -28.76
N CYS A 85 -12.37 -11.85 -30.02
CA CYS A 85 -12.40 -12.92 -31.01
C CYS A 85 -11.33 -14.00 -30.77
N PHE A 86 -10.23 -13.69 -30.10
CA PHE A 86 -9.23 -14.69 -29.71
C PHE A 86 -9.64 -15.34 -28.39
N LYS A 87 -9.85 -16.68 -28.39
CA LYS A 87 -10.20 -17.45 -27.18
C LYS A 87 -9.05 -18.31 -26.67
N SER A 88 -8.04 -18.53 -27.50
CA SER A 88 -6.85 -19.32 -27.24
C SER A 88 -5.61 -18.69 -27.91
N TYR A 89 -4.43 -19.27 -27.65
CA TYR A 89 -3.19 -18.86 -28.32
C TYR A 89 -3.22 -19.23 -29.81
N GLU A 90 -3.80 -20.38 -30.16
CA GLU A 90 -3.93 -20.87 -31.53
C GLU A 90 -4.87 -20.00 -32.38
N ASP A 91 -5.97 -19.49 -31.78
CA ASP A 91 -6.91 -18.58 -32.47
C ASP A 91 -6.25 -17.29 -32.95
N GLN A 92 -5.24 -16.82 -32.21
CA GLN A 92 -4.49 -15.61 -32.52
C GLN A 92 -3.72 -15.75 -33.83
N GLY A 93 -3.24 -16.94 -34.17
CA GLY A 93 -2.57 -17.23 -35.44
C GLY A 93 -3.53 -17.23 -36.63
N ALA A 94 -4.67 -17.90 -36.50
CA ALA A 94 -5.61 -18.13 -37.60
C ALA A 94 -6.31 -16.86 -38.12
N HIS A 95 -6.63 -15.91 -37.24
CA HIS A 95 -7.39 -14.70 -37.59
C HIS A 95 -6.53 -13.42 -37.65
N ARG A 96 -5.20 -13.55 -37.48
CA ARG A 96 -4.28 -12.41 -37.33
C ARG A 96 -4.26 -11.48 -38.54
N THR A 97 -4.25 -12.06 -39.74
CA THR A 97 -4.10 -11.32 -41.00
C THR A 97 -5.33 -10.46 -41.30
N GLU A 98 -6.55 -11.01 -41.11
CA GLU A 98 -7.81 -10.27 -41.29
C GLU A 98 -7.91 -9.09 -40.32
N VAL A 99 -7.59 -9.33 -39.04
CA VAL A 99 -7.61 -8.30 -37.99
C VAL A 99 -6.63 -7.15 -38.30
N ILE A 100 -5.45 -7.45 -38.83
CA ILE A 100 -4.44 -6.43 -39.16
C ILE A 100 -4.87 -5.56 -40.34
N GLU A 101 -5.52 -6.13 -41.37
CA GLU A 101 -6.06 -5.33 -42.47
C GLU A 101 -7.17 -4.38 -41.99
N ASP A 102 -8.05 -4.86 -41.10
CA ASP A 102 -9.05 -3.99 -40.47
C ASP A 102 -8.41 -2.86 -39.65
N MET A 103 -7.40 -3.19 -38.83
CA MET A 103 -6.65 -2.20 -38.04
C MET A 103 -5.92 -1.19 -38.94
N ARG A 104 -5.40 -1.63 -40.08
CA ARG A 104 -4.75 -0.75 -41.07
C ARG A 104 -5.76 0.23 -41.68
N ALA A 105 -6.97 -0.22 -42.00
CA ALA A 105 -8.04 0.65 -42.48
C ALA A 105 -8.46 1.67 -41.42
N LEU A 106 -8.59 1.25 -40.16
CA LEU A 106 -8.91 2.14 -39.03
C LEU A 106 -7.80 3.16 -38.76
N LEU A 107 -6.53 2.77 -38.87
CA LEU A 107 -5.38 3.68 -38.72
C LEU A 107 -5.40 4.76 -39.81
N LYS A 108 -5.64 4.36 -41.08
CA LYS A 108 -5.76 5.31 -42.22
C LYS A 108 -6.92 6.27 -42.06
N SER A 109 -8.04 5.82 -41.48
CA SER A 109 -9.20 6.68 -41.19
C SER A 109 -8.94 7.62 -40.02
N TRP A 110 -8.34 7.12 -38.94
CA TRP A 110 -8.00 7.91 -37.76
C TRP A 110 -7.08 9.08 -38.11
N TRP A 111 -6.14 8.87 -39.05
CA TRP A 111 -5.19 9.90 -39.46
C TRP A 111 -5.75 10.97 -40.44
N GLN A 112 -7.03 10.90 -40.83
CA GLN A 112 -7.65 11.93 -41.70
C GLN A 112 -7.82 13.30 -41.00
N ASN A 113 -7.75 13.35 -39.66
CA ASN A 113 -7.77 14.57 -38.86
C ASN A 113 -6.57 14.59 -37.89
N PRO A 114 -5.35 14.90 -38.37
CA PRO A 114 -4.16 14.90 -37.51
C PRO A 114 -4.26 16.02 -36.47
N GLY A 115 -3.99 15.69 -35.20
CA GLY A 115 -3.77 16.70 -34.17
C GLY A 115 -2.49 17.50 -34.44
N PRO A 116 -2.38 18.76 -33.99
CA PRO A 116 -1.20 19.58 -34.26
C PRO A 116 0.07 18.97 -33.63
N GLY A 117 1.17 18.91 -34.41
CA GLY A 117 2.53 18.66 -33.91
C GLY A 117 3.13 17.27 -34.15
N LEU A 118 2.47 16.35 -34.87
CA LEU A 118 3.03 15.04 -35.25
C LEU A 118 2.74 14.70 -36.72
N SER A 119 3.69 14.05 -37.39
CA SER A 119 3.52 13.40 -38.70
C SER A 119 3.43 11.87 -38.54
N LEU A 120 2.72 11.22 -39.47
CA LEU A 120 2.60 9.76 -39.54
C LEU A 120 3.34 9.26 -40.77
N GLU A 121 4.28 8.36 -40.56
CA GLU A 121 4.99 7.64 -41.62
C GLU A 121 4.63 6.15 -41.55
N LEU A 122 4.32 5.55 -42.69
CA LEU A 122 4.01 4.12 -42.79
C LEU A 122 5.19 3.41 -43.48
N PRO A 123 6.09 2.76 -42.72
CA PRO A 123 7.20 2.00 -43.30
C PRO A 123 6.71 0.73 -44.01
N GLU A 124 7.57 0.15 -44.85
CA GLU A 124 7.34 -1.17 -45.44
C GLU A 124 7.09 -2.22 -44.35
N GLN A 125 6.06 -3.04 -44.55
CA GLN A 125 5.58 -3.98 -43.54
C GLN A 125 6.29 -5.33 -43.70
N ASP A 126 7.45 -5.46 -43.04
CA ASP A 126 8.33 -6.63 -43.22
C ASP A 126 8.02 -7.81 -42.28
N THR A 127 7.13 -7.65 -41.32
CA THR A 127 6.78 -8.73 -40.36
C THR A 127 5.31 -9.09 -40.40
N PRO A 128 4.98 -10.35 -40.72
CA PRO A 128 3.62 -10.87 -40.57
C PRO A 128 3.13 -10.70 -39.12
N GLY A 129 1.89 -10.25 -38.94
CA GLY A 129 1.28 -10.24 -37.61
C GLY A 129 1.46 -8.98 -36.76
N VAL A 130 2.10 -7.92 -37.28
CA VAL A 130 2.26 -6.62 -36.61
C VAL A 130 2.04 -5.48 -37.60
N LEU A 131 1.26 -4.46 -37.22
CA LEU A 131 1.12 -3.23 -38.01
C LEU A 131 2.08 -2.16 -37.48
N ARG A 132 3.07 -1.76 -38.28
CA ARG A 132 4.05 -0.73 -37.89
C ARG A 132 3.75 0.63 -38.51
N PHE A 133 3.91 1.68 -37.72
CA PHE A 133 3.90 3.07 -38.20
C PHE A 133 4.78 3.91 -37.30
N ARG A 134 5.21 5.08 -37.79
CA ARG A 134 6.05 6.01 -37.04
C ARG A 134 5.29 7.31 -36.80
N LEU A 135 5.33 7.78 -35.56
CA LEU A 135 4.92 9.12 -35.18
C LEU A 135 6.17 9.98 -35.04
N ALA A 136 6.39 10.92 -35.94
CA ALA A 136 7.51 11.85 -35.88
C ALA A 136 7.04 13.24 -35.44
N SER A 137 7.89 13.95 -34.71
CA SER A 137 7.70 15.36 -34.38
C SER A 137 7.82 16.21 -35.64
N THR A 138 7.28 17.43 -35.60
CA THR A 138 7.53 18.43 -36.65
C THR A 138 9.00 18.88 -36.69
N ASP A 139 9.74 18.69 -35.57
CA ASP A 139 11.20 18.72 -35.59
C ASP A 139 11.76 17.32 -35.94
N PRO A 140 12.77 17.21 -36.82
CA PRO A 140 13.31 15.90 -37.21
C PRO A 140 14.12 15.21 -36.09
N GLU A 141 14.13 15.75 -34.87
CA GLU A 141 14.93 15.23 -33.75
C GLU A 141 14.26 14.08 -33.01
N ASN A 142 12.93 13.93 -33.04
CA ASN A 142 12.23 12.96 -32.19
C ASN A 142 11.15 12.18 -32.94
N TRP A 143 11.22 10.86 -32.87
CA TRP A 143 10.21 9.96 -33.42
C TRP A 143 9.92 8.76 -32.52
N MET A 144 8.77 8.13 -32.75
CA MET A 144 8.31 6.93 -32.06
C MET A 144 7.84 5.90 -33.09
N ASP A 145 8.54 4.78 -33.16
CA ASP A 145 8.14 3.61 -33.95
C ASP A 145 7.08 2.81 -33.16
N VAL A 146 5.85 2.81 -33.65
CA VAL A 146 4.72 2.16 -33.02
C VAL A 146 4.45 0.82 -33.70
N SER A 147 4.40 -0.25 -32.92
CA SER A 147 4.00 -1.59 -33.34
C SER A 147 2.63 -1.92 -32.75
N MET A 148 1.59 -1.95 -33.56
CA MET A 148 0.25 -2.41 -33.17
C MET A 148 0.18 -3.93 -33.28
N VAL A 149 -0.13 -4.59 -32.16
CA VAL A 149 -0.13 -6.06 -32.05
C VAL A 149 -1.47 -6.55 -31.52
N PRO A 150 -2.29 -7.26 -32.32
CA PRO A 150 -3.48 -7.92 -31.81
C PRO A 150 -3.10 -9.16 -30.97
N ALA A 151 -3.71 -9.32 -29.79
CA ALA A 151 -3.33 -10.37 -28.83
C ALA A 151 -4.51 -11.04 -28.11
N PHE A 152 -4.32 -12.32 -27.76
CA PHE A 152 -5.21 -13.07 -26.86
C PHE A 152 -5.03 -12.60 -25.40
N ASP A 153 -6.13 -12.40 -24.68
CA ASP A 153 -6.08 -12.01 -23.25
C ASP A 153 -5.92 -13.21 -22.32
N ALA A 154 -4.74 -13.82 -22.35
CA ALA A 154 -4.42 -14.97 -21.51
C ALA A 154 -4.41 -14.67 -20.00
N LEU A 155 -4.23 -13.40 -19.63
CA LEU A 155 -4.12 -12.97 -18.22
C LEU A 155 -5.44 -12.46 -17.63
N GLY A 156 -6.41 -12.09 -18.48
CA GLY A 156 -7.66 -11.45 -18.06
C GLY A 156 -7.45 -10.11 -17.37
N GLN A 157 -8.27 -9.81 -16.35
CA GLN A 157 -8.09 -8.60 -15.51
C GLN A 157 -6.96 -8.80 -14.50
N LEU A 158 -5.78 -8.29 -14.82
CA LEU A 158 -4.63 -8.30 -13.91
C LEU A 158 -4.85 -7.29 -12.77
N LYS A 159 -4.90 -7.75 -11.51
CA LYS A 159 -4.74 -6.89 -10.32
C LYS A 159 -3.24 -6.72 -10.06
N SER A 160 -2.79 -5.52 -9.71
CA SER A 160 -1.36 -5.26 -9.40
C SER A 160 -0.86 -6.18 -8.27
N ASN A 161 0.28 -6.84 -8.47
CA ASN A 161 0.99 -7.74 -7.54
C ASN A 161 0.47 -9.19 -7.41
N ILE A 162 -0.33 -9.70 -8.35
CA ILE A 162 -0.72 -11.12 -8.37
C ILE A 162 0.11 -11.89 -9.42
N LYS A 163 0.77 -12.98 -9.00
CA LYS A 163 1.47 -13.94 -9.88
C LYS A 163 0.47 -14.49 -10.91
N ALA A 164 0.84 -14.51 -12.19
CA ALA A 164 -0.02 -15.07 -13.23
C ALA A 164 -0.38 -16.54 -12.91
N LYS A 165 -1.61 -16.96 -13.23
CA LYS A 165 -2.06 -18.33 -12.97
C LYS A 165 -1.17 -19.31 -13.76
N ALA A 166 -0.68 -20.36 -13.09
CA ALA A 166 0.15 -21.40 -13.71
C ALA A 166 -0.49 -21.97 -15.00
N GLN A 167 -1.82 -22.09 -15.01
CA GLN A 167 -2.63 -22.49 -16.17
C GLN A 167 -2.32 -21.70 -17.45
N ALA A 168 -2.04 -20.39 -17.38
CA ALA A 168 -1.78 -19.59 -18.57
C ALA A 168 -0.48 -20.01 -19.26
N TYR A 169 0.55 -20.35 -18.47
CA TYR A 169 1.82 -20.84 -19.00
C TYR A 169 1.72 -22.29 -19.46
N SER A 170 1.00 -23.16 -18.74
CA SER A 170 0.81 -24.53 -19.22
C SER A 170 0.10 -24.56 -20.58
N THR A 171 -0.97 -23.76 -20.76
CA THR A 171 -1.65 -23.66 -22.06
C THR A 171 -0.79 -23.01 -23.15
N LEU A 172 0.12 -22.10 -22.78
CA LEU A 172 1.09 -21.55 -23.72
C LEU A 172 2.05 -22.64 -24.21
N LEU A 173 2.55 -23.49 -23.30
CA LEU A 173 3.44 -24.59 -23.64
C LEU A 173 2.73 -25.67 -24.48
N ASP A 174 1.47 -25.98 -24.15
CA ASP A 174 0.64 -26.95 -24.87
C ASP A 174 0.33 -26.49 -26.31
N SER A 175 0.31 -25.18 -26.58
CA SER A 175 0.08 -24.64 -27.93
C SER A 175 1.21 -24.95 -28.92
N GLY A 176 2.38 -25.36 -28.43
CA GLY A 176 3.55 -25.64 -29.28
C GLY A 176 4.11 -24.39 -29.98
N CYS A 177 3.82 -23.19 -29.46
CA CYS A 177 4.26 -21.93 -30.05
C CYS A 177 5.79 -21.80 -30.11
N GLN A 178 6.29 -20.99 -31.04
CA GLN A 178 7.70 -20.62 -31.08
C GLN A 178 8.04 -19.72 -29.89
N GLY A 179 9.31 -19.70 -29.49
CA GLY A 179 9.77 -18.92 -28.34
C GLY A 179 9.45 -17.43 -28.48
N GLY A 180 8.63 -16.88 -27.57
CA GLY A 180 8.21 -15.48 -27.59
C GLY A 180 7.16 -15.11 -28.65
N GLU A 181 6.55 -16.09 -29.35
CA GLU A 181 5.52 -15.83 -30.37
C GLU A 181 4.31 -15.07 -29.81
N HIS A 182 3.90 -15.42 -28.58
CA HIS A 182 2.79 -14.78 -27.86
C HIS A 182 3.26 -13.80 -26.78
N ALA A 183 4.49 -13.28 -26.90
CA ALA A 183 5.07 -12.33 -25.95
C ALA A 183 4.18 -11.09 -25.69
N ALA A 184 3.34 -10.70 -26.66
CA ALA A 184 2.39 -9.59 -26.54
C ALA A 184 1.27 -9.86 -25.51
N CYS A 185 0.87 -11.11 -25.32
CA CYS A 185 -0.13 -11.51 -24.31
C CYS A 185 0.32 -11.16 -22.89
N PHE A 186 1.63 -11.12 -22.66
CA PHE A 186 2.26 -10.87 -21.37
C PHE A 186 2.86 -9.47 -21.23
N THR A 187 2.56 -8.56 -22.16
CA THR A 187 3.13 -7.20 -22.18
C THR A 187 2.87 -6.41 -20.90
N GLU A 188 1.74 -6.63 -20.22
CA GLU A 188 1.46 -5.99 -18.92
C GLU A 188 2.43 -6.43 -17.82
N LEU A 189 2.78 -7.73 -17.77
CA LEU A 189 3.77 -8.26 -16.82
C LEU A 189 5.17 -7.72 -17.13
N ARG A 190 5.55 -7.70 -18.41
CA ARG A 190 6.84 -7.15 -18.87
C ARG A 190 6.97 -5.66 -18.53
N ARG A 191 5.91 -4.90 -18.75
CA ARG A 191 5.81 -3.49 -18.38
C ARG A 191 5.94 -3.30 -16.87
N ASN A 192 5.23 -4.10 -16.08
CA ASN A 192 5.25 -4.00 -14.61
C ASN A 192 6.64 -4.33 -14.04
N PHE A 193 7.32 -5.34 -14.59
CA PHE A 193 8.67 -5.73 -14.17
C PHE A 193 9.68 -4.56 -14.26
N MET A 194 9.58 -3.73 -15.30
CA MET A 194 10.44 -2.54 -15.46
C MET A 194 9.92 -1.32 -14.71
N ASN A 195 8.59 -1.11 -14.67
CA ASN A 195 8.04 0.11 -14.11
C ASN A 195 8.16 0.24 -12.59
N THR A 196 8.26 -0.89 -11.88
CA THR A 196 8.49 -0.93 -10.42
C THR A 196 9.94 -0.64 -10.02
N ARG A 197 10.87 -0.48 -10.98
CA ARG A 197 12.29 -0.27 -10.72
C ARG A 197 12.64 1.20 -10.41
N PRO A 198 13.69 1.46 -9.60
CA PRO A 198 14.08 2.82 -9.22
C PRO A 198 14.39 3.71 -10.44
N ALA A 199 14.12 5.01 -10.32
CA ALA A 199 14.38 5.98 -11.40
C ALA A 199 15.86 5.98 -11.83
N LYS A 200 16.79 5.83 -10.88
CA LYS A 200 18.22 5.78 -11.19
C LYS A 200 18.64 4.52 -11.94
N LEU A 201 17.96 3.38 -11.72
CA LEU A 201 18.13 2.18 -12.55
C LEU A 201 17.62 2.40 -13.97
N LYS A 202 16.49 3.09 -14.15
CA LYS A 202 16.02 3.47 -15.49
C LYS A 202 17.03 4.39 -16.19
N ASN A 203 17.66 5.32 -15.48
CA ASN A 203 18.74 6.14 -16.03
C ASN A 203 19.96 5.30 -16.48
N LEU A 204 20.34 4.27 -15.71
CA LEU A 204 21.39 3.34 -16.14
C LEU A 204 20.97 2.56 -17.39
N ILE A 205 19.72 2.10 -17.47
CA ILE A 205 19.19 1.43 -18.66
C ILE A 205 19.25 2.36 -19.89
N LEU A 206 18.86 3.63 -19.75
CA LEU A 206 19.00 4.62 -20.83
C LEU A 206 20.45 4.78 -21.27
N LEU A 207 21.38 4.84 -20.31
CA LEU A 207 22.81 4.95 -20.60
C LEU A 207 23.34 3.72 -21.36
N VAL A 208 22.99 2.50 -20.92
CA VAL A 208 23.37 1.25 -21.59
C VAL A 208 22.78 1.16 -22.99
N LYS A 209 21.51 1.52 -23.18
CA LYS A 209 20.87 1.54 -24.51
C LYS A 209 21.49 2.57 -25.43
N HIS A 210 21.88 3.73 -24.90
CA HIS A 210 22.55 4.77 -25.67
C HIS A 210 23.95 4.34 -26.11
N TRP A 211 24.72 3.70 -25.20
CA TRP A 211 25.97 3.04 -25.56
C TRP A 211 25.75 1.98 -26.65
N TYR A 212 24.77 1.09 -26.49
CA TYR A 212 24.44 0.06 -27.47
C TYR A 212 24.11 0.65 -28.85
N ARG A 213 23.39 1.77 -28.93
CA ARG A 213 23.10 2.48 -30.19
C ARG A 213 24.34 3.09 -30.85
N GLN A 214 25.34 3.49 -30.08
CA GLN A 214 26.60 4.04 -30.61
C GLN A 214 27.50 2.93 -31.16
N VAL A 215 27.45 1.77 -30.52
CA VAL A 215 28.25 0.60 -30.86
C VAL A 215 27.69 -0.19 -32.03
N CYS A 216 26.37 -0.19 -32.22
CA CYS A 216 25.73 -0.94 -33.32
C CYS A 216 25.69 -0.12 -34.61
N PRO A 217 26.41 -0.52 -35.68
CA PRO A 217 26.25 0.07 -37.00
C PRO A 217 24.81 -0.09 -37.51
N GLN A 218 24.29 0.91 -38.23
CA GLN A 218 22.94 0.84 -38.82
C GLN A 218 22.76 -0.37 -39.76
N GLU A 219 23.83 -0.83 -40.41
CA GLU A 219 23.82 -1.93 -41.40
C GLU A 219 23.78 -3.33 -40.77
N SER A 220 24.25 -3.52 -39.54
CA SER A 220 24.32 -4.84 -38.86
C SER A 220 23.25 -5.04 -37.78
N LYS A 221 22.29 -4.11 -37.66
CA LYS A 221 21.28 -4.08 -36.58
C LYS A 221 20.37 -5.32 -36.52
N LYS A 222 20.23 -6.08 -37.61
CA LYS A 222 19.40 -7.29 -37.68
C LYS A 222 20.03 -8.53 -37.01
N GLU A 223 21.35 -8.53 -36.79
CA GLU A 223 22.10 -9.66 -36.20
C GLU A 223 22.52 -9.41 -34.75
N MET A 224 22.24 -8.22 -34.21
CA MET A 224 22.60 -7.83 -32.85
C MET A 224 21.52 -8.27 -31.84
N PRO A 225 21.88 -8.50 -30.56
CA PRO A 225 20.90 -8.82 -29.52
C PRO A 225 19.87 -7.69 -29.37
N PRO A 226 18.60 -7.98 -29.07
CA PRO A 226 17.58 -6.93 -28.91
C PRO A 226 17.92 -6.01 -27.72
N ASP A 227 17.62 -4.71 -27.83
CA ASP A 227 17.77 -3.73 -26.73
C ASP A 227 17.19 -4.26 -25.40
N TYR A 228 16.09 -5.02 -25.48
CA TYR A 228 15.42 -5.60 -24.33
C TYR A 228 16.29 -6.61 -23.55
N ALA A 229 17.18 -7.36 -24.21
CA ALA A 229 18.13 -8.23 -23.53
C ALA A 229 19.12 -7.43 -22.67
N LEU A 230 19.54 -6.26 -23.15
CA LEU A 230 20.43 -5.34 -22.44
C LEU A 230 19.69 -4.65 -21.28
N GLU A 231 18.40 -4.33 -21.45
CA GLU A 231 17.55 -3.85 -20.35
C GLU A 231 17.49 -4.90 -19.21
N LEU A 232 17.25 -6.17 -19.54
CA LEU A 232 17.20 -7.26 -18.56
C LEU A 232 18.55 -7.54 -17.91
N LEU A 233 19.64 -7.53 -18.69
CA LEU A 233 20.99 -7.71 -18.15
C LEU A 233 21.39 -6.57 -17.21
N THR A 234 20.94 -5.34 -17.49
CA THR A 234 21.14 -4.18 -16.60
C THR A 234 20.38 -4.34 -15.29
N VAL A 235 19.14 -4.82 -15.33
CA VAL A 235 18.37 -5.14 -14.12
C VAL A 235 19.08 -6.23 -13.32
N PHE A 236 19.53 -7.30 -13.97
CA PHE A 236 20.28 -8.38 -13.32
C PHE A 236 21.57 -7.88 -12.65
N ALA A 237 22.38 -7.09 -13.36
CA ALA A 237 23.60 -6.50 -12.83
C ALA A 237 23.34 -5.66 -11.56
N TRP A 238 22.28 -4.86 -11.58
CA TRP A 238 21.88 -4.05 -10.43
C TRP A 238 21.35 -4.90 -9.28
N GLU A 239 20.50 -5.91 -9.55
CA GLU A 239 19.94 -6.79 -8.50
C GLU A 239 21.04 -7.59 -7.79
N GLN A 240 22.02 -8.10 -8.54
CA GLN A 240 23.08 -8.96 -7.99
C GLN A 240 24.26 -8.19 -7.39
N GLY A 241 24.55 -6.98 -7.90
CA GLY A 241 25.74 -6.21 -7.52
C GLY A 241 25.47 -4.97 -6.66
N CYS A 242 24.25 -4.43 -6.66
CA CYS A 242 23.94 -3.16 -6.00
C CYS A 242 22.72 -3.24 -5.06
N GLY A 243 21.54 -3.50 -5.63
CA GLY A 243 20.26 -3.58 -4.92
C GLY A 243 19.81 -2.29 -4.21
N LYS A 244 20.43 -1.13 -4.51
CA LYS A 244 20.15 0.16 -3.86
C LYS A 244 19.59 1.18 -4.86
N ASP A 245 18.72 2.07 -4.37
CA ASP A 245 18.14 3.15 -5.19
C ASP A 245 19.17 4.20 -5.63
N ALA A 246 20.22 4.40 -4.83
CA ALA A 246 21.33 5.31 -5.12
C ALA A 246 22.61 4.52 -5.41
N PHE A 247 23.18 4.77 -6.59
CA PHE A 247 24.44 4.18 -7.05
C PHE A 247 25.10 5.08 -8.12
N VAL A 248 26.33 4.76 -8.51
CA VAL A 248 27.10 5.51 -9.52
C VAL A 248 26.88 4.90 -10.91
N LEU A 249 26.48 5.72 -11.89
CA LEU A 249 26.14 5.23 -13.24
C LEU A 249 27.35 4.61 -13.95
N ALA A 250 28.54 5.21 -13.84
CA ALA A 250 29.77 4.64 -14.41
C ALA A 250 30.03 3.22 -13.89
N GLN A 251 29.80 2.99 -12.59
CA GLN A 251 29.98 1.69 -11.95
C GLN A 251 28.97 0.66 -12.48
N GLY A 252 27.72 1.08 -12.62
CA GLY A 252 26.66 0.24 -13.20
C GLY A 252 26.96 -0.11 -14.66
N LEU A 253 27.34 0.87 -15.47
CA LEU A 253 27.68 0.66 -16.88
C LEU A 253 28.87 -0.30 -17.00
N ARG A 254 29.93 -0.09 -16.21
CA ARG A 254 31.11 -0.96 -16.16
C ARG A 254 30.79 -2.41 -15.81
N THR A 255 29.81 -2.61 -14.93
CA THR A 255 29.34 -3.94 -14.50
C THR A 255 28.58 -4.63 -15.63
N VAL A 256 27.67 -3.91 -16.31
CA VAL A 256 26.92 -4.45 -17.45
C VAL A 256 27.85 -4.83 -18.59
N LEU A 257 28.83 -3.99 -18.93
CA LEU A 257 29.83 -4.31 -19.95
C LEU A 257 30.68 -5.54 -19.56
N GLY A 258 31.04 -5.68 -18.28
CA GLY A 258 31.72 -6.87 -17.77
C GLY A 258 30.90 -8.16 -17.93
N LEU A 259 29.58 -8.10 -17.72
CA LEU A 259 28.69 -9.23 -17.96
C LEU A 259 28.57 -9.57 -19.45
N ILE A 260 28.54 -8.56 -20.33
CA ILE A 260 28.55 -8.77 -21.79
C ILE A 260 29.83 -9.48 -22.23
N GLN A 261 31.00 -9.17 -21.66
CA GLN A 261 32.23 -9.92 -21.95
C GLN A 261 32.13 -11.40 -21.55
N GLN A 262 31.40 -11.68 -20.48
CA GLN A 262 31.15 -13.03 -19.97
C GLN A 262 29.89 -13.67 -20.58
N TYR A 263 29.42 -13.22 -21.75
CA TYR A 263 28.16 -13.69 -22.35
C TYR A 263 28.07 -15.21 -22.47
N GLN A 264 29.18 -15.89 -22.74
CA GLN A 264 29.27 -17.35 -22.84
C GLN A 264 28.95 -18.07 -21.52
N HIS A 265 28.92 -17.35 -20.40
CA HIS A 265 28.59 -17.87 -19.08
C HIS A 265 27.24 -17.36 -18.56
N LEU A 266 26.54 -16.48 -19.27
CA LEU A 266 25.27 -15.94 -18.80
C LEU A 266 24.13 -16.95 -18.89
N CYS A 267 23.48 -17.15 -17.74
CA CYS A 267 22.24 -17.91 -17.61
C CYS A 267 21.36 -17.17 -16.60
N VAL A 268 20.47 -16.33 -17.10
CA VAL A 268 19.69 -15.35 -16.32
C VAL A 268 18.20 -15.63 -16.50
N PHE A 269 17.48 -15.71 -15.39
CA PHE A 269 16.03 -15.86 -15.37
C PHE A 269 15.45 -15.36 -14.04
N TRP A 270 14.14 -15.15 -14.00
CA TRP A 270 13.41 -14.75 -12.80
C TRP A 270 12.21 -15.66 -12.58
N THR A 271 11.89 -15.94 -11.32
CA THR A 271 10.73 -16.75 -10.95
C THR A 271 9.53 -15.92 -10.46
N ILE A 272 9.45 -14.66 -10.90
CA ILE A 272 8.45 -13.69 -10.43
C ILE A 272 7.05 -14.01 -10.97
N ASN A 273 6.95 -14.45 -12.23
CA ASN A 273 5.67 -14.75 -12.87
C ASN A 273 5.44 -16.26 -13.10
N TYR A 274 6.51 -17.04 -13.28
CA TYR A 274 6.51 -18.50 -13.44
C TYR A 274 7.54 -19.12 -12.48
N SER A 275 7.38 -20.39 -12.13
CA SER A 275 8.28 -21.11 -11.19
C SER A 275 8.37 -22.59 -11.54
N PHE A 276 9.28 -23.30 -10.87
CA PHE A 276 9.42 -24.76 -10.95
C PHE A 276 8.33 -25.53 -10.19
N GLU A 277 7.39 -24.84 -9.54
CA GLU A 277 6.33 -25.46 -8.73
C GLU A 277 5.32 -26.24 -9.59
N ASP A 278 5.04 -25.75 -10.80
CA ASP A 278 4.23 -26.47 -11.78
C ASP A 278 5.12 -27.47 -12.55
N PRO A 279 4.80 -28.77 -12.59
CA PRO A 279 5.67 -29.77 -13.20
C PRO A 279 5.94 -29.55 -14.70
N ALA A 280 4.94 -29.09 -15.46
CA ALA A 280 5.08 -28.86 -16.90
C ALA A 280 5.95 -27.64 -17.17
N VAL A 281 5.68 -26.53 -16.48
CA VAL A 281 6.48 -25.31 -16.58
C VAL A 281 7.89 -25.52 -16.04
N GLY A 282 8.05 -26.22 -14.92
CA GLY A 282 9.34 -26.53 -14.30
C GLY A 282 10.25 -27.37 -15.20
N THR A 283 9.69 -28.42 -15.82
CA THR A 283 10.43 -29.25 -16.79
C THR A 283 10.85 -28.43 -18.01
N PHE A 284 9.98 -27.56 -18.51
CA PHE A 284 10.30 -26.69 -19.64
C PHE A 284 11.39 -25.68 -19.29
N LEU A 285 11.34 -25.07 -18.11
CA LEU A 285 12.36 -24.14 -17.63
C LEU A 285 13.74 -24.82 -17.52
N GLN A 286 13.81 -26.05 -17.02
CA GLN A 286 15.08 -26.80 -16.99
C GLN A 286 15.68 -26.94 -18.40
N ARG A 287 14.86 -27.32 -19.39
CA ARG A 287 15.31 -27.41 -20.79
C ARG A 287 15.77 -26.07 -21.35
N GLN A 288 15.10 -24.97 -21.00
CA GLN A 288 15.51 -23.62 -21.43
C GLN A 288 16.87 -23.23 -20.85
N LEU A 289 17.13 -23.56 -19.58
CA LEU A 289 18.37 -23.23 -18.89
C LEU A 289 19.57 -24.08 -19.36
N GLU A 290 19.32 -25.21 -20.01
CA GLU A 290 20.33 -26.07 -20.65
C GLU A 290 20.73 -25.60 -22.05
N ARG A 291 20.07 -24.59 -22.62
CA ARG A 291 20.36 -24.07 -23.96
C ARG A 291 21.74 -23.39 -24.04
N PRO A 292 22.31 -23.26 -25.25
CA PRO A 292 23.57 -22.55 -25.46
C PRO A 292 23.51 -21.11 -24.92
N ARG A 293 24.50 -20.73 -24.11
CA ARG A 293 24.59 -19.41 -23.49
C ARG A 293 24.96 -18.32 -24.52
N PRO A 294 24.51 -17.06 -24.34
CA PRO A 294 23.78 -16.55 -23.19
C PRO A 294 22.30 -16.94 -23.23
N VAL A 295 21.80 -17.44 -22.11
CA VAL A 295 20.37 -17.63 -21.88
C VAL A 295 19.88 -16.51 -20.99
N ILE A 296 18.94 -15.69 -21.47
CA ILE A 296 18.31 -14.61 -20.72
C ILE A 296 16.81 -14.75 -20.91
N LEU A 297 16.12 -15.37 -19.96
CA LEU A 297 14.68 -15.61 -20.06
C LEU A 297 13.88 -14.34 -19.71
N ASP A 298 12.89 -14.01 -20.55
CA ASP A 298 11.96 -12.92 -20.27
C ASP A 298 11.21 -13.22 -18.95
N PRO A 299 11.26 -12.35 -17.94
CA PRO A 299 10.53 -12.54 -16.68
C PRO A 299 9.00 -12.68 -16.86
N ALA A 300 8.44 -12.29 -18.00
CA ALA A 300 7.01 -12.36 -18.32
C ALA A 300 6.62 -13.58 -19.19
N ASP A 301 7.55 -14.20 -19.91
CA ASP A 301 7.29 -15.30 -20.84
C ASP A 301 8.40 -16.36 -20.72
N PRO A 302 8.12 -17.55 -20.16
CA PRO A 302 9.15 -18.58 -19.95
C PRO A 302 9.67 -19.18 -21.26
N THR A 303 8.97 -18.98 -22.39
CA THR A 303 9.36 -19.48 -23.71
C THR A 303 10.34 -18.57 -24.42
N TRP A 304 10.44 -17.30 -23.99
CA TRP A 304 11.22 -16.29 -24.69
C TRP A 304 12.59 -16.11 -24.06
N ASP A 305 13.58 -16.82 -24.62
CA ASP A 305 14.99 -16.53 -24.38
C ASP A 305 15.43 -15.38 -25.29
N VAL A 306 15.64 -14.20 -24.69
CA VAL A 306 16.10 -13.01 -25.40
C VAL A 306 17.63 -12.98 -25.56
N GLY A 307 18.35 -13.84 -24.84
CA GLY A 307 19.79 -14.04 -24.98
C GLY A 307 20.12 -14.87 -26.23
N ASN A 308 19.37 -15.96 -26.41
CA ASN A 308 19.31 -16.82 -27.60
C ASN A 308 20.68 -17.33 -28.11
N GLY A 309 21.64 -17.56 -27.21
CA GLY A 309 22.89 -18.19 -27.58
C GLY A 309 23.68 -17.46 -28.68
N ALA A 310 24.19 -18.23 -29.63
CA ALA A 310 24.94 -17.72 -30.78
C ALA A 310 24.06 -17.14 -31.90
N ALA A 311 22.73 -17.09 -31.74
CA ALA A 311 21.84 -16.49 -32.74
C ALA A 311 22.09 -14.99 -32.89
N TRP A 312 22.58 -14.33 -31.83
CA TRP A 312 22.95 -12.92 -31.84
C TRP A 312 24.46 -12.72 -31.68
N ARG A 313 24.97 -11.63 -32.26
CA ARG A 313 26.38 -11.24 -32.24
C ARG A 313 26.83 -10.63 -30.90
N TRP A 314 26.67 -11.39 -29.81
CA TRP A 314 27.19 -11.02 -28.48
C TRP A 314 28.72 -10.87 -28.47
N ASP A 315 29.41 -11.57 -29.37
CA ASP A 315 30.86 -11.47 -29.57
C ASP A 315 31.32 -10.08 -30.01
N LEU A 316 30.50 -9.35 -30.79
CA LEU A 316 30.80 -7.98 -31.20
C LEU A 316 30.64 -7.02 -30.02
N LEU A 317 29.57 -7.16 -29.24
CA LEU A 317 29.37 -6.34 -28.03
C LEU A 317 30.44 -6.60 -26.98
N ALA A 318 30.89 -7.85 -26.82
CA ALA A 318 31.95 -8.23 -25.89
C ALA A 318 33.29 -7.59 -26.26
N ARG A 319 33.65 -7.59 -27.56
CA ARG A 319 34.87 -6.94 -28.06
C ARG A 319 34.84 -5.43 -27.84
N GLU A 320 33.71 -4.80 -28.15
CA GLU A 320 33.57 -3.35 -27.95
C GLU A 320 33.57 -2.98 -26.45
N ALA A 321 32.90 -3.79 -25.61
CA ALA A 321 32.94 -3.62 -24.17
C ALA A 321 34.38 -3.68 -23.63
N GLU A 322 35.21 -4.58 -24.16
CA GLU A 322 36.62 -4.70 -23.78
C GLU A 322 37.45 -3.48 -24.16
N SER A 323 37.31 -2.98 -25.39
CA SER A 323 38.04 -1.80 -25.87
C SER A 323 37.56 -0.48 -25.22
N SER A 324 36.43 -0.49 -24.53
CA SER A 324 35.83 0.72 -23.96
C SER A 324 36.40 1.14 -22.60
N TYR A 325 37.14 0.28 -21.89
CA TYR A 325 37.50 0.54 -20.48
C TYR A 325 38.50 1.67 -20.24
N ASP A 326 39.28 2.05 -21.26
CA ASP A 326 40.22 3.17 -21.19
C ASP A 326 39.55 4.52 -21.50
N GLN A 327 38.26 4.53 -21.79
CA GLN A 327 37.51 5.75 -22.11
C GLN A 327 37.19 6.58 -20.86
N PRO A 328 37.12 7.92 -20.97
CA PRO A 328 36.80 8.84 -19.87
C PRO A 328 35.61 8.46 -18.98
N CYS A 329 34.59 7.78 -19.52
CA CYS A 329 33.42 7.33 -18.76
C CYS A 329 33.72 6.23 -17.72
N PHE A 330 34.88 5.59 -17.80
CA PHE A 330 35.36 4.59 -16.85
C PHE A 330 36.62 5.03 -16.09
N LEU A 331 36.98 6.31 -16.18
CA LEU A 331 38.08 6.90 -15.42
C LEU A 331 37.52 7.80 -14.30
N GLN A 332 37.98 7.57 -13.08
CA GLN A 332 37.69 8.44 -11.93
C GLN A 332 38.46 9.76 -12.08
N ALA A 333 38.01 10.83 -11.43
CA ALA A 333 38.67 12.15 -11.48
C ALA A 333 40.16 12.14 -11.06
N ALA A 334 40.58 11.15 -10.25
CA ALA A 334 41.96 10.94 -9.84
C ALA A 334 42.80 10.07 -10.80
N GLY A 335 42.26 9.68 -11.97
CA GLY A 335 42.92 8.86 -12.99
C GLY A 335 42.81 7.35 -12.80
N GLY A 336 42.18 6.87 -11.72
CA GLY A 336 41.97 5.43 -11.46
C GLY A 336 40.77 4.85 -12.20
N ALA A 337 40.83 3.58 -12.61
CA ALA A 337 39.73 2.89 -13.28
C ALA A 337 38.50 2.71 -12.37
N VAL A 338 37.30 2.92 -12.92
CA VAL A 338 36.02 2.62 -12.25
C VAL A 338 35.88 1.11 -12.09
N GLN A 339 35.66 0.65 -10.87
CA GLN A 339 35.53 -0.78 -10.55
C GLN A 339 34.09 -1.27 -10.74
N PRO A 340 33.84 -2.43 -11.39
CA PRO A 340 32.50 -3.00 -11.46
C PRO A 340 31.96 -3.39 -10.07
N TRP A 341 30.66 -3.66 -9.97
CA TRP A 341 30.07 -4.26 -8.77
C TRP A 341 30.52 -5.70 -8.59
N GLU A 342 30.65 -6.14 -7.32
CA GLU A 342 30.88 -7.54 -6.98
C GLU A 342 29.56 -8.32 -7.14
N LEU A 343 29.52 -9.24 -8.10
CA LEU A 343 28.33 -10.05 -8.40
C LEU A 343 28.34 -11.36 -7.60
N SER A 344 27.28 -11.63 -6.87
CA SER A 344 27.12 -12.91 -6.15
C SER A 344 26.96 -14.07 -7.14
N GLY A 345 27.93 -14.99 -7.19
CA GLY A 345 27.85 -16.22 -8.01
C GLY A 345 28.63 -16.24 -9.32
N PHE A 346 29.39 -15.18 -9.65
CA PHE A 346 30.36 -15.18 -10.74
C PHE A 346 31.79 -15.00 -10.17
N PRO A 347 32.81 -15.71 -10.67
CA PRO A 347 34.18 -15.48 -10.23
C PRO A 347 34.65 -14.06 -10.65
N PRO A 348 35.56 -13.43 -9.88
CA PRO A 348 36.25 -12.22 -10.34
C PRO A 348 36.96 -12.51 -11.66
N ALA A 349 36.97 -11.53 -12.58
CA ALA A 349 37.68 -11.67 -13.86
C ALA A 349 39.18 -11.97 -13.58
N GLY A 350 39.59 -13.22 -13.79
CA GLY A 350 40.96 -13.66 -13.53
C GLY A 350 41.15 -15.12 -13.07
N CYS A 351 40.26 -16.06 -13.38
CA CYS A 351 40.52 -17.49 -13.15
C CYS A 351 39.88 -18.34 -14.28
N LEU A 352 40.70 -18.79 -15.23
CA LEU A 352 40.37 -19.86 -16.17
C LEU A 352 40.56 -21.21 -15.48
N GLY A 353 39.53 -22.07 -15.46
CA GLY A 353 39.71 -23.50 -15.19
C GLY A 353 38.60 -24.19 -14.38
N SER A 354 37.70 -24.86 -15.12
CA SER A 354 37.06 -26.16 -14.80
C SER A 354 35.93 -26.27 -13.76
N ASN A 355 34.79 -26.72 -14.32
CA ASN A 355 33.71 -27.58 -13.80
C ASN A 355 32.63 -26.98 -12.90
N HIS A 356 31.44 -26.81 -13.50
CA HIS A 356 30.14 -26.57 -12.87
C HIS A 356 29.48 -27.88 -12.41
N HIS A 357 28.69 -27.82 -11.33
CA HIS A 357 27.28 -28.25 -11.28
C HIS A 357 26.53 -27.60 -10.10
N VAL A 358 25.24 -27.32 -10.31
CA VAL A 358 24.28 -26.61 -9.46
C VAL A 358 23.45 -27.60 -8.62
N LEU A 359 22.97 -27.13 -7.46
CA LEU A 359 22.10 -27.77 -6.46
C LEU A 359 20.92 -28.60 -7.03
N GLY A 360 20.73 -29.80 -6.46
CA GLY A 360 19.53 -30.65 -6.55
C GLY A 360 19.19 -31.28 -5.18
N ASP A 361 17.91 -31.64 -5.01
CA ASP A 361 17.13 -31.93 -3.79
C ASP A 361 17.65 -32.91 -2.71
N PRO A 362 17.10 -32.86 -1.47
CA PRO A 362 17.34 -33.85 -0.43
C PRO A 362 16.34 -35.04 -0.44
N VAL A 363 16.84 -36.25 -0.17
CA VAL A 363 16.07 -37.51 0.01
C VAL A 363 15.88 -37.82 1.52
N PRO A 364 14.76 -38.45 1.96
CA PRO A 364 14.28 -38.42 3.35
C PRO A 364 14.63 -39.67 4.19
N LYS A 365 14.61 -39.54 5.53
CA LYS A 365 14.42 -40.67 6.48
C LYS A 365 13.61 -40.25 7.72
N THR A 366 12.72 -41.16 8.14
CA THR A 366 11.66 -41.08 9.16
C THR A 366 12.12 -41.66 10.53
N PRO A 367 11.27 -41.97 11.55
CA PRO A 367 11.29 -41.32 12.86
C PRO A 367 11.59 -42.31 14.01
N ARG A 368 11.66 -41.83 15.27
CA ARG A 368 11.42 -42.69 16.44
C ARG A 368 10.88 -41.93 17.65
N ASP A 369 9.87 -42.56 18.24
CA ASP A 369 9.06 -42.20 19.40
C ASP A 369 9.84 -42.02 20.71
N SER A 370 9.28 -41.30 21.68
CA SER A 370 8.72 -41.91 22.91
C SER A 370 8.28 -40.87 23.97
N SER A 371 6.99 -41.00 24.33
CA SER A 371 6.38 -40.96 25.67
C SER A 371 6.49 -39.72 26.59
N ALA A 372 5.28 -39.27 26.94
CA ALA A 372 4.87 -38.37 28.01
C ALA A 372 5.44 -38.64 29.41
N LEU A 373 5.40 -37.62 30.28
CA LEU A 373 4.94 -37.72 31.67
C LEU A 373 4.57 -36.33 32.23
N ASN A 374 3.41 -36.27 32.89
CA ASN A 374 2.83 -35.14 33.61
C ASN A 374 3.64 -34.79 34.87
N ALA A 375 3.74 -33.50 35.21
CA ALA A 375 3.87 -33.06 36.61
C ALA A 375 3.40 -31.61 36.81
N VAL A 376 2.68 -31.43 37.92
CA VAL A 376 1.94 -30.27 38.40
C VAL A 376 2.86 -29.14 38.90
N CYS A 377 2.48 -27.88 38.63
CA CYS A 377 3.14 -26.67 39.12
C CYS A 377 2.83 -26.35 40.59
N PRO A 378 3.75 -25.71 41.32
CA PRO A 378 3.41 -24.74 42.36
C PRO A 378 3.62 -23.29 41.86
N ARG A 379 2.70 -22.41 42.27
CA ARG A 379 2.74 -20.95 42.11
C ARG A 379 3.95 -20.35 42.83
N ALA A 380 4.65 -19.41 42.20
CA ALA A 380 5.54 -18.46 42.87
C ALA A 380 5.63 -17.13 42.10
N GLU A 381 4.99 -16.12 42.71
CA GLU A 381 5.33 -14.69 42.82
C GLU A 381 5.99 -13.91 41.67
N ASN A 382 5.26 -12.85 41.28
CA ASN A 382 5.63 -11.77 40.38
C ASN A 382 6.91 -11.04 40.81
N ARG A 383 7.99 -11.21 40.05
CA ARG A 383 8.97 -10.14 39.79
C ARG A 383 9.28 -10.16 38.30
N GLN A 384 9.11 -9.05 37.59
CA GLN A 384 9.35 -8.93 36.13
C GLN A 384 10.82 -8.54 35.85
N PRO A 385 11.41 -8.91 34.70
CA PRO A 385 12.70 -8.39 34.25
C PRO A 385 12.48 -7.12 33.42
N SER A 386 13.23 -6.08 33.75
CA SER A 386 13.36 -4.87 32.94
C SER A 386 14.19 -5.17 31.70
N CYS A 387 13.61 -5.05 30.50
CA CYS A 387 14.42 -4.87 29.30
C CYS A 387 15.03 -3.46 29.36
N LEU A 388 16.31 -3.42 29.73
CA LEU A 388 17.05 -2.21 30.06
C LEU A 388 17.42 -1.44 28.79
N ALA A 389 16.88 -0.22 28.70
CA ALA A 389 17.47 0.85 27.91
C ALA A 389 18.93 1.10 28.37
N PRO A 390 19.82 1.62 27.50
CA PRO A 390 21.14 2.04 27.94
C PRO A 390 21.02 3.06 29.07
N ASP A 391 21.91 2.93 30.06
CA ASP A 391 21.98 3.78 31.24
C ASP A 391 21.92 5.28 30.85
N PRO A 392 20.94 6.06 31.34
CA PRO A 392 20.80 7.47 30.99
C PRO A 392 21.99 8.33 31.46
N SER A 393 22.84 7.81 32.34
CA SER A 393 23.96 8.54 32.95
C SER A 393 25.09 8.93 31.98
N VAL A 394 25.17 8.34 30.77
CA VAL A 394 26.31 8.53 29.84
C VAL A 394 25.89 9.06 28.44
N VAL A 395 24.77 9.77 28.34
CA VAL A 395 24.37 10.47 27.08
C VAL A 395 24.98 11.88 26.99
N ALA A 396 25.61 12.37 28.07
CA ALA A 396 26.02 13.77 28.19
C ALA A 396 27.39 14.12 27.56
N SER A 397 28.22 13.16 27.15
CA SER A 397 29.61 13.50 26.82
C SER A 397 29.87 13.93 25.38
N ILE A 398 29.02 13.63 24.39
CA ILE A 398 29.19 14.16 23.01
C ILE A 398 27.84 14.21 22.27
N THR A 399 27.01 15.23 22.51
CA THR A 399 25.93 15.59 21.56
C THR A 399 26.40 16.74 20.68
N PRO A 400 26.53 16.56 19.36
CA PRO A 400 26.51 17.70 18.45
C PRO A 400 25.16 18.40 18.59
N SER A 401 25.16 19.72 18.50
CA SER A 401 23.98 20.60 18.50
C SER A 401 23.03 20.28 17.34
N THR A 402 22.24 19.22 17.44
CA THR A 402 21.16 18.95 16.50
C THR A 402 20.01 19.92 16.77
N PRO A 403 19.50 20.62 15.74
CA PRO A 403 18.40 21.58 15.87
C PRO A 403 17.15 20.99 16.53
N ASP A 404 16.39 21.83 17.23
CA ASP A 404 15.10 21.44 17.81
C ASP A 404 14.06 21.19 16.69
N LEU A 405 13.32 20.09 16.79
CA LEU A 405 12.34 19.69 15.79
C LEU A 405 11.21 20.72 15.65
N SER A 406 10.86 21.41 16.75
CA SER A 406 9.82 22.44 16.78
C SER A 406 10.08 23.61 15.79
N GLN A 407 11.35 23.89 15.50
CA GLN A 407 11.77 25.03 14.68
C GLN A 407 11.90 24.70 13.20
N ILE A 408 11.84 23.42 12.82
CA ILE A 408 12.05 22.99 11.43
C ILE A 408 10.75 23.12 10.64
N PRO A 409 10.72 23.86 9.51
CA PRO A 409 9.52 23.94 8.68
C PRO A 409 9.10 22.57 8.13
N ALA A 410 7.79 22.32 8.02
CA ALA A 410 7.22 21.06 7.54
C ALA A 410 7.80 20.61 6.17
N ASN A 411 8.09 21.55 5.28
CA ASN A 411 8.64 21.27 3.94
C ASN A 411 10.16 20.97 3.93
N GLU A 412 10.86 21.15 5.05
CA GLU A 412 12.29 20.90 5.18
C GLU A 412 12.61 19.62 5.96
N LEU A 413 11.61 18.95 6.52
CA LEU A 413 11.79 17.72 7.31
C LEU A 413 12.56 16.63 6.56
N ASP A 414 12.29 16.42 5.27
CA ASP A 414 13.04 15.45 4.45
C ASP A 414 14.55 15.79 4.38
N ARG A 415 14.89 17.08 4.24
CA ARG A 415 16.28 17.57 4.21
C ARG A 415 16.94 17.47 5.60
N PHE A 416 16.22 17.87 6.64
CA PHE A 416 16.68 17.76 8.02
C PHE A 416 17.09 16.33 8.40
N ILE A 417 16.27 15.34 8.01
CA ILE A 417 16.57 13.92 8.26
C ILE A 417 17.88 13.52 7.56
N GLN A 418 18.05 13.90 6.29
CA GLN A 418 19.24 13.59 5.50
C GLN A 418 20.51 14.21 6.12
N ASP A 419 20.44 15.47 6.51
CA ASP A 419 21.61 16.23 6.96
C ASP A 419 22.01 15.91 8.40
N HIS A 420 21.04 15.70 9.29
CA HIS A 420 21.26 15.63 10.73
C HIS A 420 20.97 14.27 11.37
N LEU A 421 19.97 13.53 10.89
CA LEU A 421 19.54 12.28 11.55
C LEU A 421 20.19 11.03 10.96
N GLN A 422 20.54 11.05 9.67
CA GLN A 422 21.14 9.89 9.02
C GLN A 422 22.53 9.56 9.57
N PRO A 423 22.82 8.27 9.80
CA PRO A 423 24.07 7.80 10.39
C PRO A 423 25.26 8.00 9.44
N ASN A 424 26.46 8.22 10.00
CA ASN A 424 27.68 8.37 9.21
C ASN A 424 28.06 7.02 8.56
N PRO A 425 28.11 6.92 7.21
CA PRO A 425 28.44 5.66 6.51
C PRO A 425 29.81 5.08 6.88
N GLN A 426 30.78 5.93 7.17
CA GLN A 426 32.15 5.53 7.53
C GLN A 426 32.18 4.84 8.90
N PHE A 427 31.45 5.40 9.88
CA PHE A 427 31.29 4.79 11.20
C PHE A 427 30.55 3.43 11.11
N LEU A 428 29.50 3.34 10.30
CA LEU A 428 28.78 2.08 10.09
C LEU A 428 29.66 0.98 9.50
N ASN A 429 30.54 1.33 8.57
CA ASN A 429 31.51 0.39 8.01
C ASN A 429 32.55 -0.07 9.05
N GLN A 430 33.04 0.83 9.91
CA GLN A 430 33.94 0.46 11.02
C GLN A 430 33.26 -0.52 11.99
N VAL A 431 32.03 -0.20 12.38
CA VAL A 431 31.20 -1.05 13.26
C VAL A 431 30.92 -2.41 12.63
N LYS A 432 30.57 -2.46 11.33
CA LYS A 432 30.30 -3.71 10.62
C LYS A 432 31.52 -4.64 10.68
N LYS A 433 32.71 -4.10 10.41
CA LYS A 433 33.99 -4.84 10.52
C LYS A 433 34.24 -5.32 11.96
N ALA A 434 34.01 -4.47 12.96
CA ALA A 434 34.18 -4.84 14.37
C ALA A 434 33.24 -5.97 14.80
N ILE A 435 31.95 -5.89 14.41
CA ILE A 435 30.97 -6.96 14.65
C ILE A 435 31.41 -8.26 13.98
N ASP A 436 31.84 -8.21 12.72
CA ASP A 436 32.28 -9.42 12.00
C ASP A 436 33.53 -10.05 12.66
N SER A 437 34.46 -9.24 13.19
CA SER A 437 35.60 -9.72 13.99
C SER A 437 35.18 -10.36 15.32
N ILE A 438 34.27 -9.72 16.07
CA ILE A 438 33.70 -10.25 17.32
C ILE A 438 33.06 -11.63 17.07
N LEU A 439 32.24 -11.73 16.01
CA LEU A 439 31.56 -12.98 15.66
C LEU A 439 32.53 -14.07 15.20
N SER A 440 33.57 -13.71 14.45
CA SER A 440 34.63 -14.64 14.04
C SER A 440 35.38 -15.21 15.25
N HIS A 441 35.76 -14.34 16.20
CA HIS A 441 36.45 -14.75 17.43
C HIS A 441 35.61 -15.69 18.28
N LEU A 442 34.35 -15.34 18.54
CA LEU A 442 33.44 -16.16 19.33
C LEU A 442 33.17 -17.51 18.68
N ARG A 443 33.03 -17.59 17.35
CA ARG A 443 32.88 -18.87 16.64
C ARG A 443 34.08 -19.79 16.81
N LYS A 444 35.29 -19.22 16.79
CA LYS A 444 36.55 -19.98 16.88
C LYS A 444 36.81 -20.46 18.31
N ASN A 445 36.70 -19.56 19.29
CA ASN A 445 37.27 -19.74 20.62
C ASN A 445 36.24 -20.05 21.72
N CYS A 446 34.95 -19.75 21.52
CA CYS A 446 33.93 -20.09 22.53
C CYS A 446 33.68 -21.62 22.55
N VAL A 447 33.52 -22.16 23.76
CA VAL A 447 33.15 -23.56 24.03
C VAL A 447 31.78 -23.88 23.42
N TYR A 448 30.85 -22.93 23.50
CA TYR A 448 29.49 -23.06 23.01
C TYR A 448 29.42 -22.75 21.51
N LYS A 449 29.14 -23.77 20.70
CA LYS A 449 29.05 -23.61 19.24
C LYS A 449 27.72 -23.00 18.80
N ALA A 450 27.84 -21.92 18.02
CA ALA A 450 26.70 -21.25 17.41
C ALA A 450 26.24 -21.97 16.13
N SER A 451 24.93 -22.21 15.99
CA SER A 451 24.32 -22.63 14.71
C SER A 451 24.34 -21.47 13.71
N ARG A 452 23.92 -20.29 14.16
CA ARG A 452 23.82 -19.08 13.34
C ARG A 452 23.83 -17.82 14.22
N VAL A 453 23.93 -16.67 13.57
CA VAL A 453 23.93 -15.36 14.23
C VAL A 453 22.99 -14.41 13.49
N SER A 454 22.21 -13.64 14.22
CA SER A 454 21.37 -12.58 13.67
C SER A 454 21.71 -11.22 14.27
N LYS A 455 21.72 -10.19 13.42
CA LYS A 455 21.95 -8.78 13.79
C LYS A 455 20.59 -8.10 13.94
N GLY A 456 20.20 -7.78 15.16
CA GLY A 456 18.99 -7.06 15.56
C GLY A 456 19.28 -5.63 16.02
N GLY A 457 18.44 -5.10 16.92
CA GLY A 457 18.51 -3.69 17.33
C GLY A 457 18.17 -2.72 16.19
N SER A 458 18.31 -1.42 16.46
CA SER A 458 18.10 -0.39 15.43
C SER A 458 19.10 -0.47 14.28
N PHE A 459 20.30 -1.01 14.52
CA PHE A 459 21.27 -1.35 13.49
C PHE A 459 20.71 -2.40 12.52
N GLY A 460 20.26 -3.56 13.02
CA GLY A 460 19.72 -4.63 12.19
C GLY A 460 18.47 -4.24 11.41
N ARG A 461 17.59 -3.43 12.02
CA ARG A 461 16.36 -2.90 11.40
C ARG A 461 16.61 -1.73 10.43
N GLY A 462 17.83 -1.18 10.41
CA GLY A 462 18.15 0.02 9.60
C GLY A 462 17.43 1.29 10.06
N THR A 463 17.11 1.41 11.36
CA THR A 463 16.38 2.53 11.98
C THR A 463 17.24 3.27 13.03
N HIS A 464 18.57 3.21 12.90
CA HIS A 464 19.50 3.82 13.84
C HIS A 464 19.74 5.30 13.52
N LEU A 465 19.85 6.10 14.58
CA LEU A 465 20.08 7.55 14.50
C LEU A 465 21.57 7.87 14.53
N ARG A 466 21.95 9.00 13.93
CA ARG A 466 23.29 9.60 14.14
C ARG A 466 23.55 9.80 15.65
N GLY A 467 24.75 9.43 16.10
CA GLY A 467 25.18 9.62 17.49
C GLY A 467 24.55 8.69 18.54
N GLY A 468 23.61 7.81 18.16
CA GLY A 468 23.09 6.80 19.07
C GLY A 468 22.57 5.58 18.31
N CYS A 469 23.36 4.52 18.32
CA CYS A 469 23.06 3.28 17.63
C CYS A 469 23.14 2.12 18.62
N ASP A 470 22.12 1.27 18.59
CA ASP A 470 22.08 0.00 19.32
C ASP A 470 22.12 -1.18 18.32
N VAL A 471 22.87 -2.21 18.66
CA VAL A 471 22.82 -3.51 17.97
C VAL A 471 22.61 -4.64 18.95
N GLU A 472 21.70 -5.52 18.59
CA GLU A 472 21.50 -6.80 19.28
C GLU A 472 22.18 -7.89 18.45
N LEU A 473 23.09 -8.65 19.04
CA LEU A 473 23.73 -9.80 18.41
C LEU A 473 23.13 -11.06 19.02
N ALA A 474 22.13 -11.62 18.35
CA ALA A 474 21.50 -12.87 18.74
C ALA A 474 22.35 -14.05 18.24
N ILE A 475 23.01 -14.76 19.16
CA ILE A 475 23.86 -15.92 18.88
C ILE A 475 23.05 -17.18 19.19
N PHE A 476 22.63 -17.88 18.14
CA PHE A 476 21.86 -19.11 18.26
C PHE A 476 22.78 -20.27 18.59
N LEU A 477 22.60 -20.92 19.74
CA LEU A 477 23.52 -21.95 20.24
C LEU A 477 22.91 -23.36 20.13
N ASN A 478 23.72 -24.32 19.66
CA ASN A 478 23.32 -25.73 19.51
C ASN A 478 23.04 -26.41 20.86
N CYS A 479 23.53 -25.84 21.96
CA CYS A 479 23.41 -26.45 23.28
C CYS A 479 22.01 -26.29 23.89
N PHE A 480 21.18 -25.37 23.40
CA PHE A 480 19.83 -25.15 23.89
C PHE A 480 18.83 -26.07 23.20
N LYS A 481 18.07 -26.84 23.99
CA LYS A 481 17.02 -27.75 23.48
C LYS A 481 15.62 -27.13 23.48
N ASN A 482 15.36 -26.18 24.36
CA ASN A 482 14.07 -25.49 24.50
C ASN A 482 14.22 -24.15 25.24
N TYR A 483 13.13 -23.39 25.36
CA TYR A 483 13.10 -22.11 26.06
C TYR A 483 13.53 -22.19 27.54
N ARG A 484 13.20 -23.27 28.26
CA ARG A 484 13.57 -23.43 29.68
C ARG A 484 15.06 -23.70 29.86
N ASP A 485 15.65 -24.51 28.98
CA ASP A 485 17.08 -24.79 28.94
C ASP A 485 17.90 -23.52 28.68
N GLN A 486 17.42 -22.66 27.77
CA GLN A 486 18.02 -21.34 27.56
C GLN A 486 18.06 -20.52 28.85
N ARG A 487 16.96 -20.45 29.61
CA ARG A 487 16.90 -19.71 30.87
C ARG A 487 17.93 -20.23 31.88
N ALA A 488 18.04 -21.56 32.02
CA ALA A 488 18.90 -22.17 33.04
C ALA A 488 20.40 -21.94 32.80
N ARG A 489 20.83 -21.90 31.53
CA ARG A 489 22.27 -21.88 31.17
C ARG A 489 22.75 -20.53 30.66
N ARG A 490 21.86 -19.53 30.54
CA ARG A 490 22.18 -18.21 29.97
C ARG A 490 23.33 -17.52 30.68
N ALA A 491 23.31 -17.48 32.02
CA ALA A 491 24.31 -16.76 32.82
C ALA A 491 25.71 -17.35 32.65
N GLU A 492 25.85 -18.68 32.75
CA GLU A 492 27.13 -19.39 32.55
C GLU A 492 27.74 -19.10 31.17
N ILE A 493 26.91 -19.15 30.12
CA ILE A 493 27.34 -18.90 28.74
C ILE A 493 27.78 -17.44 28.54
N LEU A 494 27.07 -16.48 29.15
CA LEU A 494 27.41 -15.06 29.06
C LEU A 494 28.76 -14.74 29.75
N GLU A 495 29.04 -15.36 30.90
CA GLU A 495 30.32 -15.22 31.59
C GLU A 495 31.49 -15.77 30.75
N GLU A 496 31.32 -16.94 30.12
CA GLU A 496 32.31 -17.47 29.18
C GLU A 496 32.53 -16.54 27.98
N MET A 497 31.44 -16.06 27.35
CA MET A 497 31.55 -15.11 26.23
C MET A 497 32.22 -13.80 26.63
N ARG A 498 31.97 -13.30 27.85
CA ARG A 498 32.65 -12.13 28.41
C ARG A 498 34.15 -12.38 28.54
N ALA A 499 34.56 -13.48 29.17
CA ALA A 499 35.97 -13.84 29.36
C ALA A 499 36.72 -13.93 28.02
N GLN A 500 36.10 -14.54 27.00
CA GLN A 500 36.67 -14.63 25.65
C GLN A 500 36.86 -13.26 24.98
N LEU A 501 35.93 -12.33 25.16
CA LEU A 501 36.02 -10.99 24.58
C LEU A 501 37.01 -10.10 25.33
N GLU A 502 37.02 -10.15 26.66
CA GLU A 502 37.96 -9.41 27.51
C GLU A 502 39.41 -9.85 27.27
N SER A 503 39.66 -11.15 27.10
CA SER A 503 40.98 -11.69 26.78
C SER A 503 41.46 -11.29 25.37
N TRP A 504 40.56 -11.29 24.38
CA TRP A 504 40.92 -11.02 22.98
C TRP A 504 41.09 -9.53 22.65
N TRP A 505 40.30 -8.65 23.28
CA TRP A 505 40.30 -7.23 22.96
C TRP A 505 41.57 -6.48 23.46
N GLN A 506 42.49 -7.18 24.12
CA GLN A 506 43.81 -6.64 24.53
C GLN A 506 44.76 -6.33 23.35
N GLY A 507 44.37 -6.60 22.09
CA GLY A 507 45.11 -6.27 20.86
C GLY A 507 44.46 -5.16 20.01
N PRO A 508 45.22 -4.41 19.19
CA PRO A 508 44.75 -3.17 18.58
C PRO A 508 43.80 -3.43 17.40
N VAL A 509 42.50 -3.18 17.59
CA VAL A 509 41.63 -2.79 16.48
C VAL A 509 41.85 -1.28 16.27
N PRO A 510 42.47 -0.84 15.16
CA PRO A 510 42.74 0.58 14.96
C PRO A 510 41.43 1.38 14.99
N HIS A 511 41.40 2.47 15.77
CA HIS A 511 40.35 3.49 15.81
C HIS A 511 39.02 3.15 16.52
N LEU A 512 38.91 1.99 17.18
CA LEU A 512 37.74 1.64 18.02
C LEU A 512 38.19 1.16 19.41
N SER A 513 37.59 1.71 20.47
CA SER A 513 37.72 1.16 21.82
C SER A 513 36.45 0.41 22.23
N LEU A 514 36.62 -0.66 22.99
CA LEU A 514 35.53 -1.44 23.57
C LEU A 514 35.50 -1.17 25.07
N GLN A 515 34.33 -0.77 25.57
CA GLN A 515 34.09 -0.46 26.97
C GLN A 515 32.96 -1.36 27.47
N PHE A 516 33.25 -2.25 28.41
CA PHE A 516 32.22 -3.05 29.07
C PHE A 516 31.42 -2.19 30.05
N SER A 517 30.12 -2.44 30.17
CA SER A 517 29.29 -1.80 31.20
C SER A 517 29.57 -2.42 32.57
N ASN A 518 29.67 -1.58 33.61
CA ASN A 518 29.80 -2.03 35.00
C ASN A 518 28.51 -2.66 35.55
N HIS A 519 27.39 -2.51 34.84
CA HIS A 519 26.11 -3.13 35.16
C HIS A 519 25.98 -4.47 34.44
N THR A 520 25.86 -5.56 35.20
CA THR A 520 25.57 -6.90 34.70
C THR A 520 24.06 -7.06 34.55
N VAL A 521 23.59 -7.13 33.30
CA VAL A 521 22.23 -7.56 33.00
C VAL A 521 22.23 -9.09 32.94
N PRO A 522 21.41 -9.81 33.72
CA PRO A 522 21.43 -11.28 33.75
C PRO A 522 21.15 -11.94 32.39
N GLU A 523 20.57 -11.17 31.46
CA GLU A 523 20.02 -11.66 30.20
C GLU A 523 20.88 -11.35 28.97
N ALA A 524 21.85 -10.44 29.07
CA ALA A 524 22.66 -10.00 27.94
C ALA A 524 24.05 -9.51 28.38
N LEU A 525 25.07 -9.73 27.52
CA LEU A 525 26.38 -9.10 27.67
C LEU A 525 26.37 -7.76 26.94
N GLN A 526 26.46 -6.67 27.70
CA GLN A 526 26.44 -5.30 27.17
C GLN A 526 27.86 -4.69 27.15
N PHE A 527 28.20 -4.07 26.03
CA PHE A 527 29.44 -3.32 25.85
C PHE A 527 29.26 -2.24 24.79
N ARG A 528 30.14 -1.24 24.79
CA ARG A 528 30.09 -0.10 23.88
C ARG A 528 31.31 -0.10 22.96
N LEU A 529 31.07 0.17 21.68
CA LEU A 529 32.10 0.45 20.69
C LEU A 529 32.18 1.96 20.48
N VAL A 530 33.33 2.57 20.77
CA VAL A 530 33.55 4.02 20.64
C VAL A 530 34.62 4.28 19.57
N SER A 531 34.28 5.08 18.55
CA SER A 531 35.24 5.50 17.53
C SER A 531 36.04 6.70 18.04
N THR A 532 37.35 6.52 18.19
CA THR A 532 38.26 7.58 18.67
C THR A 532 38.45 8.69 17.63
N ALA A 533 38.20 8.42 16.35
CA ALA A 533 38.37 9.37 15.25
C ALA A 533 37.08 10.16 14.89
N LEU A 534 35.90 9.58 15.13
CA LEU A 534 34.62 10.12 14.64
C LEU A 534 33.67 10.61 15.75
N GLY A 535 34.08 10.53 17.02
CA GLY A 535 33.26 10.94 18.17
C GLY A 535 31.90 10.23 18.24
N SER A 536 31.79 9.05 17.62
CA SER A 536 30.55 8.28 17.50
C SER A 536 30.65 7.00 18.33
N GLN A 537 29.53 6.61 18.95
CA GLN A 537 29.45 5.42 19.80
C GLN A 537 28.30 4.50 19.41
N MET A 538 28.45 3.21 19.71
CA MET A 538 27.43 2.20 19.52
C MET A 538 27.34 1.28 20.74
N ASP A 539 26.13 1.09 21.25
CA ASP A 539 25.86 0.11 22.30
C ASP A 539 25.57 -1.25 21.66
N VAL A 540 26.27 -2.28 22.12
CA VAL A 540 26.16 -3.67 21.64
C VAL A 540 25.60 -4.54 22.76
N SER A 541 24.54 -5.28 22.46
CA SER A 541 23.96 -6.29 23.36
C SER A 541 24.13 -7.66 22.74
N LEU A 542 24.86 -8.55 23.40
CA LEU A 542 25.13 -9.90 22.94
C LEU A 542 24.25 -10.90 23.71
N LEU A 543 23.49 -11.71 22.96
CA LEU A 543 22.36 -12.50 23.47
C LEU A 543 22.49 -13.96 23.01
N PRO A 544 22.80 -14.92 23.91
CA PRO A 544 22.72 -16.35 23.59
C PRO A 544 21.26 -16.81 23.57
N VAL A 545 20.82 -17.35 22.44
CA VAL A 545 19.41 -17.63 22.16
C VAL A 545 19.16 -19.06 21.68
N PHE A 546 18.00 -19.61 22.05
CA PHE A 546 17.50 -20.88 21.52
C PHE A 546 16.97 -20.68 20.09
N ASP A 547 17.33 -21.58 19.18
CA ASP A 547 16.89 -21.55 17.79
C ASP A 547 15.52 -22.22 17.62
N ALA A 548 14.50 -21.60 18.21
CA ALA A 548 13.13 -22.13 18.17
C ALA A 548 12.52 -22.10 16.77
N VAL A 549 12.95 -21.17 15.92
CA VAL A 549 12.34 -20.93 14.61
C VAL A 549 13.08 -21.69 13.49
N GLY A 550 14.38 -21.94 13.66
CA GLY A 550 15.20 -22.53 12.61
C GLY A 550 15.44 -21.59 11.41
N PRO A 551 16.15 -22.04 10.37
CA PRO A 551 16.40 -21.25 9.17
C PRO A 551 15.10 -20.94 8.44
N LEU A 552 14.79 -19.65 8.28
CA LEU A 552 13.57 -19.20 7.62
C LEU A 552 13.79 -18.97 6.12
N SER A 553 12.93 -19.57 5.29
CA SER A 553 12.72 -19.13 3.91
C SER A 553 11.95 -17.80 3.90
N SER A 554 12.30 -16.90 2.98
CA SER A 554 11.65 -15.59 2.86
C SER A 554 10.14 -15.74 2.67
N GLY A 555 9.34 -15.13 3.56
CA GLY A 555 7.88 -15.06 3.45
C GLY A 555 7.10 -16.22 4.07
N THR A 556 7.75 -17.19 4.75
CA THR A 556 7.06 -18.30 5.42
C THR A 556 6.75 -17.97 6.88
N LYS A 557 5.53 -18.26 7.35
CA LYS A 557 5.16 -18.13 8.78
C LYS A 557 5.90 -19.20 9.60
N PRO A 558 6.36 -18.88 10.83
CA PRO A 558 6.86 -19.89 11.77
C PRO A 558 5.82 -20.99 12.06
N ASP A 559 6.29 -22.19 12.37
CA ASP A 559 5.43 -23.28 12.82
C ASP A 559 4.66 -22.85 14.09
N PRO A 560 3.32 -23.01 14.15
CA PRO A 560 2.53 -22.68 15.33
C PRO A 560 3.05 -23.29 16.65
N GLN A 561 3.68 -24.47 16.60
CA GLN A 561 4.26 -25.14 17.78
C GLN A 561 5.36 -24.31 18.45
N VAL A 562 6.05 -23.44 17.71
CA VAL A 562 7.04 -22.51 18.27
C VAL A 562 6.39 -21.62 19.32
N TYR A 563 5.20 -21.08 19.01
CA TYR A 563 4.48 -20.21 19.92
C TYR A 563 3.78 -20.99 21.02
N SER A 564 3.20 -22.15 20.73
CA SER A 564 2.53 -22.97 21.75
C SER A 564 3.52 -23.48 22.81
N THR A 565 4.75 -23.84 22.41
CA THR A 565 5.82 -24.20 23.35
C THR A 565 6.38 -23.01 24.12
N LEU A 566 6.45 -21.82 23.51
CA LEU A 566 6.79 -20.56 24.19
C LEU A 566 5.74 -20.21 25.26
N LEU A 567 4.46 -20.43 24.99
CA LEU A 567 3.40 -20.16 25.96
C LEU A 567 3.41 -21.20 27.10
N ALA A 568 3.69 -22.47 26.78
CA ALA A 568 3.79 -23.55 27.75
C ALA A 568 5.07 -23.50 28.62
N SER A 569 6.11 -22.77 28.21
CA SER A 569 7.35 -22.66 28.98
C SER A 569 7.16 -21.92 30.31
N GLY A 570 6.08 -21.15 30.46
CA GLY A 570 5.83 -20.28 31.62
C GLY A 570 6.77 -19.08 31.64
N SER A 571 7.16 -18.58 30.46
CA SER A 571 8.07 -17.46 30.33
C SER A 571 7.41 -16.12 30.64
N ARG A 572 8.24 -15.19 31.15
CA ARG A 572 7.81 -13.82 31.38
C ARG A 572 7.65 -13.11 30.03
N GLU A 573 6.85 -12.05 30.01
CA GLU A 573 6.59 -11.28 28.79
C GLU A 573 7.91 -10.80 28.14
N GLY A 574 8.12 -11.15 26.87
CA GLY A 574 9.29 -10.75 26.10
C GLY A 574 10.61 -11.41 26.49
N GLU A 575 10.64 -12.35 27.44
CA GLU A 575 11.87 -13.01 27.94
C GLU A 575 12.68 -13.70 26.83
N HIS A 576 11.99 -14.18 25.79
CA HIS A 576 12.57 -14.86 24.64
C HIS A 576 12.46 -14.07 23.34
N ALA A 577 12.17 -12.76 23.39
CA ALA A 577 12.04 -11.90 22.21
C ALA A 577 13.29 -11.96 21.29
N ALA A 578 14.47 -12.17 21.90
CA ALA A 578 15.73 -12.33 21.18
C ALA A 578 15.76 -13.56 20.25
N CYS A 579 14.99 -14.62 20.52
CA CYS A 579 14.85 -15.78 19.63
C CYS A 579 14.21 -15.40 18.29
N PHE A 580 13.39 -14.35 18.29
CA PHE A 580 12.66 -13.85 17.13
C PHE A 580 13.33 -12.65 16.45
N THR A 581 14.61 -12.39 16.74
CA THR A 581 15.35 -11.22 16.24
C THR A 581 15.34 -11.11 14.72
N GLU A 582 15.45 -12.22 14.00
CA GLU A 582 15.39 -12.24 12.54
C GLU A 582 14.00 -11.84 12.01
N LEU A 583 12.92 -12.33 12.63
CA LEU A 583 11.55 -11.95 12.27
C LEU A 583 11.29 -10.46 12.52
N ARG A 584 11.68 -9.95 13.70
CA ARG A 584 11.57 -8.52 14.06
C ARG A 584 12.35 -7.63 13.08
N ARG A 585 13.56 -8.07 12.71
CA ARG A 585 14.39 -7.41 11.69
C ARG A 585 13.69 -7.38 10.33
N ASN A 586 13.25 -8.54 9.85
CA ASN A 586 12.67 -8.69 8.53
C ASN A 586 11.36 -7.89 8.42
N PHE A 587 10.54 -7.87 9.48
CA PHE A 587 9.30 -7.09 9.56
C PHE A 587 9.52 -5.61 9.25
N VAL A 588 10.57 -4.99 9.78
CA VAL A 588 10.90 -3.57 9.49
C VAL A 588 11.64 -3.42 8.16
N ASN A 589 12.49 -4.36 7.79
CA ASN A 589 13.35 -4.23 6.60
C ASN A 589 12.61 -4.33 5.27
N ILE A 590 11.45 -4.99 5.21
CA ILE A 590 10.60 -5.04 4.00
C ILE A 590 9.81 -3.74 3.75
N ARG A 591 9.89 -2.75 4.66
CA ARG A 591 9.18 -1.47 4.55
C ARG A 591 10.00 -0.41 3.80
N PRO A 592 9.35 0.54 3.11
CA PRO A 592 10.04 1.47 2.21
C PRO A 592 11.01 2.41 2.94
N PRO A 593 12.09 2.89 2.28
CA PRO A 593 13.07 3.78 2.89
C PRO A 593 12.48 5.06 3.49
N LYS A 594 11.45 5.64 2.84
CA LYS A 594 10.80 6.85 3.34
C LYS A 594 10.11 6.64 4.69
N LEU A 595 9.57 5.44 4.95
CA LEU A 595 9.04 5.10 6.28
C LEU A 595 10.15 5.02 7.32
N LYS A 596 11.32 4.47 6.96
CA LYS A 596 12.48 4.46 7.87
C LYS A 596 12.91 5.88 8.24
N ASN A 597 12.89 6.82 7.29
CA ASN A 597 13.16 8.23 7.57
C ASN A 597 12.13 8.83 8.57
N LEU A 598 10.84 8.51 8.44
CA LEU A 598 9.83 8.92 9.42
C LEU A 598 10.10 8.31 10.80
N ILE A 599 10.51 7.05 10.87
CA ILE A 599 10.93 6.40 12.12
C ILE A 599 12.12 7.14 12.76
N LEU A 600 13.12 7.54 11.97
CA LEU A 600 14.25 8.34 12.48
C LEU A 600 13.76 9.66 13.07
N LEU A 601 12.86 10.35 12.39
CA LEU A 601 12.27 11.62 12.86
C LEU A 601 11.54 11.44 14.20
N VAL A 602 10.69 10.42 14.32
CA VAL A 602 9.96 10.10 15.55
C VAL A 602 10.91 9.70 16.68
N LYS A 603 11.97 8.95 16.38
CA LYS A 603 13.00 8.59 17.38
C LYS A 603 13.79 9.80 17.85
N HIS A 604 14.06 10.76 16.97
CA HIS A 604 14.74 12.00 17.32
C HIS A 604 13.89 12.83 18.27
N TRP A 605 12.62 13.02 17.96
CA TRP A 605 11.63 13.63 18.84
C TRP A 605 11.58 12.93 20.22
N TYR A 606 11.44 11.59 20.24
CA TYR A 606 11.45 10.81 21.47
C TYR A 606 12.70 11.07 22.34
N ARG A 607 13.88 11.21 21.73
CA ARG A 607 15.13 11.53 22.45
C ARG A 607 15.13 12.94 23.04
N GLN A 608 14.53 13.92 22.35
CA GLN A 608 14.39 15.29 22.86
C GLN A 608 13.53 15.30 24.13
N VAL A 609 12.38 14.64 24.08
CA VAL A 609 11.49 14.50 25.26
C VAL A 609 12.19 13.76 26.40
N ALA A 610 12.89 12.66 26.10
CA ALA A 610 13.62 11.91 27.11
C ALA A 610 14.78 12.69 27.74
N ALA A 611 15.42 13.61 27.00
CA ALA A 611 16.50 14.45 27.51
C ALA A 611 15.99 15.57 28.41
N GLN A 612 14.86 16.21 28.05
CA GLN A 612 14.22 17.26 28.86
C GLN A 612 13.73 16.72 30.22
N ASN A 613 13.33 15.45 30.28
CA ASN A 613 12.84 14.80 31.49
C ASN A 613 13.92 14.49 32.56
N LYS A 614 15.23 14.69 32.26
CA LYS A 614 16.30 14.37 33.22
C LYS A 614 16.44 15.37 34.37
N GLY A 615 15.83 16.56 34.27
CA GLY A 615 15.95 17.63 35.27
C GLY A 615 14.87 17.66 36.36
N GLU A 616 13.69 17.07 36.13
CA GLU A 616 12.51 17.23 36.99
C GLU A 616 11.73 15.91 37.11
N TRP A 617 12.12 15.02 38.06
CA TRP A 617 11.26 14.02 38.75
C TRP A 617 12.05 12.78 39.21
N SER A 618 12.29 12.67 40.51
CA SER A 618 12.95 11.53 41.17
C SER A 618 12.01 10.34 41.47
N GLY A 619 10.96 10.12 40.68
CA GLY A 619 9.94 9.09 40.98
C GLY A 619 8.94 8.72 39.89
N CYS A 620 9.14 9.12 38.63
CA CYS A 620 8.19 8.84 37.54
C CYS A 620 8.52 7.52 36.81
N ALA A 621 7.49 6.80 36.36
CA ALA A 621 7.61 5.57 35.58
C ALA A 621 8.41 5.82 34.28
N SER A 622 9.25 4.86 33.89
CA SER A 622 10.08 4.95 32.68
C SER A 622 9.22 5.16 31.42
N LEU A 623 9.71 5.99 30.48
CA LEU A 623 9.12 6.10 29.14
C LEU A 623 9.10 4.74 28.43
N PRO A 624 8.16 4.51 27.50
CA PRO A 624 8.14 3.29 26.71
C PRO A 624 9.39 3.15 25.84
N PRO A 625 9.85 1.92 25.55
CA PRO A 625 10.98 1.70 24.66
C PRO A 625 10.78 2.39 23.31
N ALA A 626 11.84 2.98 22.73
CA ALA A 626 11.78 3.60 21.40
C ALA A 626 11.25 2.65 20.32
N TYR A 627 11.45 1.33 20.49
CA TYR A 627 10.90 0.31 19.60
C TYR A 627 9.36 0.33 19.52
N ALA A 628 8.66 0.68 20.61
CA ALA A 628 7.20 0.84 20.59
C ALA A 628 6.77 1.96 19.64
N LEU A 629 7.54 3.06 19.58
CA LEU A 629 7.30 4.17 18.66
C LEU A 629 7.69 3.81 17.23
N GLU A 630 8.69 2.95 17.01
CA GLU A 630 8.98 2.39 15.68
C GLU A 630 7.77 1.60 15.16
N LEU A 631 7.21 0.71 15.98
CA LEU A 631 6.03 -0.09 15.64
C LEU A 631 4.77 0.76 15.47
N LEU A 632 4.54 1.75 16.33
CA LEU A 632 3.42 2.68 16.19
C LEU A 632 3.52 3.49 14.89
N THR A 633 4.73 3.87 14.48
CA THR A 633 4.99 4.57 13.21
C THR A 633 4.66 3.68 12.01
N ILE A 634 5.05 2.40 12.07
CA ILE A 634 4.71 1.42 11.03
C ILE A 634 3.19 1.23 10.95
N PHE A 635 2.53 1.07 12.10
CA PHE A 635 1.07 0.97 12.17
C PHE A 635 0.38 2.20 11.56
N ALA A 636 0.81 3.40 11.94
CA ALA A 636 0.28 4.65 11.39
C ALA A 636 0.40 4.73 9.87
N TRP A 637 1.54 4.30 9.32
CA TRP A 637 1.75 4.27 7.87
C TRP A 637 0.91 3.20 7.17
N GLU A 638 0.83 1.98 7.72
CA GLU A 638 0.06 0.87 7.15
C GLU A 638 -1.44 1.17 7.10
N GLN A 639 -1.99 1.77 8.17
CA GLN A 639 -3.42 2.11 8.27
C GLN A 639 -3.77 3.46 7.62
N GLY A 640 -2.76 4.31 7.41
CA GLY A 640 -2.90 5.65 6.84
C GLY A 640 -2.69 5.64 5.33
N CYS A 641 -1.55 6.17 4.89
CA CYS A 641 -1.30 6.35 3.47
C CYS A 641 -0.89 5.06 2.74
N GLY A 642 -0.19 4.12 3.40
CA GLY A 642 0.32 2.87 2.83
C GLY A 642 1.23 3.02 1.59
N LYS A 643 1.62 4.25 1.23
CA LYS A 643 2.33 4.57 -0.01
C LYS A 643 3.83 4.66 0.23
N ALA A 644 4.63 4.30 -0.77
CA ALA A 644 6.09 4.44 -0.71
C ALA A 644 6.56 5.91 -0.63
N SER A 645 5.76 6.84 -1.14
CA SER A 645 5.98 8.28 -1.03
C SER A 645 4.79 8.94 -0.33
N PHE A 646 5.08 9.81 0.64
CA PHE A 646 4.11 10.55 1.45
C PHE A 646 4.76 11.82 2.03
N ASN A 647 3.96 12.72 2.62
CA ASN A 647 4.44 13.92 3.28
C ASN A 647 4.89 13.61 4.72
N MET A 648 6.11 14.02 5.10
CA MET A 648 6.68 13.72 6.42
C MET A 648 5.92 14.36 7.58
N ALA A 649 5.41 15.58 7.41
CA ALA A 649 4.65 16.28 8.44
C ALA A 649 3.31 15.61 8.70
N GLU A 650 2.61 15.15 7.65
CA GLU A 650 1.37 14.36 7.80
C GLU A 650 1.64 13.07 8.59
N GLY A 651 2.73 12.36 8.25
CA GLY A 651 3.14 11.14 8.94
C GLY A 651 3.50 11.37 10.40
N LEU A 652 4.32 12.40 10.68
CA LEU A 652 4.71 12.77 12.04
C LEU A 652 3.48 13.14 12.88
N ARG A 653 2.60 14.00 12.36
CA ARG A 653 1.36 14.39 13.04
C ARG A 653 0.47 13.19 13.35
N THR A 654 0.36 12.24 12.42
CA THR A 654 -0.44 11.03 12.62
C THR A 654 0.08 10.23 13.81
N VAL A 655 1.41 10.02 13.90
CA VAL A 655 2.03 9.30 15.03
C VAL A 655 1.81 10.03 16.35
N LEU A 656 2.00 11.36 16.38
CA LEU A 656 1.77 12.19 17.56
C LEU A 656 0.31 12.17 18.02
N SER A 657 -0.64 12.18 17.08
CA SER A 657 -2.07 12.03 17.38
C SER A 657 -2.37 10.68 18.04
N LEU A 658 -1.75 9.59 17.57
CA LEU A 658 -1.88 8.26 18.18
C LEU A 658 -1.26 8.18 19.57
N VAL A 659 -0.10 8.82 19.80
CA VAL A 659 0.52 8.95 21.12
C VAL A 659 -0.43 9.66 22.10
N ARG A 660 -1.07 10.76 21.67
CA ARG A 660 -2.07 11.47 22.50
C ARG A 660 -3.27 10.57 22.84
N LYS A 661 -3.62 9.66 21.93
CA LYS A 661 -4.69 8.65 22.09
C LYS A 661 -4.19 7.34 22.73
N HIS A 662 -3.05 7.32 23.43
CA HIS A 662 -2.43 6.11 23.99
C HIS A 662 -3.37 5.25 24.86
N GLN A 663 -4.29 5.87 25.61
CA GLN A 663 -5.29 5.16 26.44
C GLN A 663 -6.25 4.28 25.62
N HIS A 664 -6.23 4.40 24.30
CA HIS A 664 -7.06 3.65 23.37
C HIS A 664 -6.25 2.76 22.42
N LEU A 665 -4.90 2.79 22.48
CA LEU A 665 -4.04 2.05 21.54
C LEU A 665 -4.15 0.54 21.74
N SER A 666 -4.59 -0.15 20.70
CA SER A 666 -4.65 -1.61 20.62
C SER A 666 -4.11 -2.07 19.28
N VAL A 667 -2.80 -2.30 19.21
CA VAL A 667 -2.06 -2.56 17.99
C VAL A 667 -1.38 -3.92 18.09
N PHE A 668 -1.61 -4.77 17.10
CA PHE A 668 -0.85 -6.01 16.93
C PHE A 668 -0.91 -6.48 15.48
N TRP A 669 -0.02 -7.41 15.13
CA TRP A 669 0.03 -8.03 13.81
C TRP A 669 -0.16 -9.53 13.94
N THR A 670 -0.73 -10.15 12.90
CA THR A 670 -0.88 -11.61 12.80
C THR A 670 -0.02 -12.20 11.67
N VAL A 671 1.10 -11.52 11.38
CA VAL A 671 2.01 -11.87 10.29
C VAL A 671 2.85 -13.10 10.60
N ASN A 672 3.30 -13.27 11.85
CA ASN A 672 4.14 -14.40 12.27
C ASN A 672 3.40 -15.41 13.15
N TYR A 673 2.52 -14.93 14.02
CA TYR A 673 1.59 -15.74 14.81
C TYR A 673 0.16 -15.36 14.47
N GLY A 674 -0.81 -16.25 14.70
CA GLY A 674 -2.19 -15.97 14.33
C GLY A 674 -3.21 -16.67 15.22
N LEU A 675 -4.48 -16.47 14.87
CA LEU A 675 -5.61 -16.97 15.65
C LEU A 675 -5.98 -18.41 15.28
N GLU A 676 -5.26 -19.04 14.35
CA GLU A 676 -5.51 -20.41 13.91
C GLU A 676 -5.20 -21.40 15.03
N ASP A 677 -4.11 -21.17 15.77
CA ASP A 677 -3.72 -21.97 16.94
C ASP A 677 -4.54 -21.60 18.20
N PRO A 678 -5.16 -22.58 18.90
CA PRO A 678 -5.98 -22.31 20.09
C PRO A 678 -5.23 -21.69 21.27
N SER A 679 -3.97 -22.08 21.49
CA SER A 679 -3.15 -21.57 22.60
C SER A 679 -2.77 -20.12 22.35
N VAL A 680 -2.33 -19.79 21.13
CA VAL A 680 -2.03 -18.41 20.71
C VAL A 680 -3.29 -17.56 20.74
N ARG A 681 -4.42 -18.04 20.23
CA ARG A 681 -5.70 -17.32 20.27
C ARG A 681 -6.11 -16.96 21.70
N THR A 682 -6.08 -17.93 22.61
CA THR A 682 -6.43 -17.73 24.02
C THR A 682 -5.50 -16.70 24.67
N HIS A 683 -4.21 -16.78 24.38
CA HIS A 683 -3.24 -15.81 24.87
C HIS A 683 -3.49 -14.39 24.35
N LEU A 684 -3.71 -14.23 23.04
CA LEU A 684 -3.98 -12.93 22.42
C LEU A 684 -5.26 -12.31 22.96
N LEU A 685 -6.33 -13.09 23.12
CA LEU A 685 -7.56 -12.61 23.76
C LEU A 685 -7.29 -12.13 25.20
N GLY A 686 -6.44 -12.85 25.95
CA GLY A 686 -5.97 -12.40 27.27
C GLY A 686 -5.20 -11.09 27.24
N GLN A 687 -4.32 -10.89 26.24
CA GLN A 687 -3.59 -9.64 26.03
C GLN A 687 -4.54 -8.46 25.74
N LEU A 688 -5.58 -8.68 24.93
CA LEU A 688 -6.55 -7.64 24.58
C LEU A 688 -7.37 -7.13 25.78
N GLN A 689 -7.48 -7.91 26.85
CA GLN A 689 -8.14 -7.52 28.10
C GLN A 689 -7.26 -6.70 29.04
N LYS A 690 -5.95 -6.61 28.77
CA LYS A 690 -5.04 -5.80 29.60
C LYS A 690 -5.30 -4.30 29.44
N PRO A 691 -4.90 -3.47 30.43
CA PRO A 691 -4.94 -2.02 30.29
C PRO A 691 -4.18 -1.53 29.06
N ARG A 692 -4.63 -0.40 28.52
CA ARG A 692 -4.00 0.28 27.39
C ARG A 692 -2.84 1.17 27.88
N PRO A 693 -1.80 1.44 27.07
CA PRO A 693 -1.64 1.05 25.66
C PRO A 693 -1.19 -0.40 25.47
N LEU A 694 -1.65 -1.01 24.38
CA LEU A 694 -1.24 -2.33 23.91
C LEU A 694 -0.62 -2.19 22.53
N ILE A 695 0.67 -2.49 22.42
CA ILE A 695 1.37 -2.66 21.15
C ILE A 695 2.12 -4.00 21.26
N LEU A 696 1.60 -5.06 20.64
CA LEU A 696 2.28 -6.36 20.67
C LEU A 696 3.40 -6.41 19.62
N ASP A 697 4.52 -7.00 20.00
CA ASP A 697 5.63 -7.28 19.08
C ASP A 697 5.14 -8.18 17.93
N PRO A 698 5.43 -7.85 16.66
CA PRO A 698 4.93 -8.61 15.51
C PRO A 698 5.50 -10.03 15.39
N ALA A 699 6.52 -10.38 16.17
CA ALA A 699 7.19 -11.67 16.15
C ALA A 699 7.08 -12.47 17.46
N ASP A 700 6.87 -11.80 18.61
CA ASP A 700 6.64 -12.40 19.93
C ASP A 700 5.26 -12.00 20.50
N PRO A 701 4.26 -12.90 20.47
CA PRO A 701 2.90 -12.60 20.93
C PRO A 701 2.80 -12.35 22.44
N THR A 702 3.84 -12.67 23.21
CA THR A 702 3.86 -12.46 24.66
C THR A 702 4.27 -11.06 25.05
N TRP A 703 4.90 -10.31 24.13
CA TRP A 703 5.57 -9.06 24.45
C TRP A 703 4.73 -7.86 24.05
N ASN A 704 4.08 -7.24 25.03
CA ASN A 704 3.58 -5.87 24.87
C ASN A 704 4.78 -4.92 24.95
N VAL A 705 5.14 -4.24 23.86
CA VAL A 705 6.27 -3.31 23.87
C VAL A 705 5.88 -1.93 24.41
N ALA A 706 4.59 -1.66 24.62
CA ALA A 706 4.09 -0.35 25.05
C ALA A 706 4.20 -0.09 26.56
N HIS A 707 4.89 -0.95 27.33
CA HIS A 707 5.12 -0.74 28.75
C HIS A 707 5.87 0.56 29.02
N GLY A 708 5.37 1.37 29.96
CA GLY A 708 5.95 2.66 30.35
C GLY A 708 4.90 3.76 30.43
N SER A 709 5.31 4.94 30.90
CA SER A 709 4.45 6.12 30.96
C SER A 709 4.42 6.83 29.59
N TRP A 710 3.22 7.01 29.04
CA TRP A 710 3.00 7.71 27.77
C TRP A 710 2.55 9.16 27.99
N GLU A 711 2.28 9.56 29.23
CA GLU A 711 1.73 10.86 29.60
C GLU A 711 2.66 12.00 29.19
N LEU A 712 3.96 11.86 29.40
CA LEU A 712 4.93 12.87 28.98
C LEU A 712 5.00 13.01 27.46
N LEU A 713 5.04 11.87 26.74
CA LEU A 713 5.02 11.86 25.28
C LEU A 713 3.74 12.50 24.73
N ALA A 714 2.59 12.25 25.37
CA ALA A 714 1.31 12.82 24.97
C ALA A 714 1.25 14.35 25.22
N LYS A 715 1.82 14.84 26.32
CA LYS A 715 1.93 16.28 26.62
C LYS A 715 2.80 16.99 25.59
N ASP A 716 3.99 16.45 25.32
CA ASP A 716 4.91 17.05 24.35
C ASP A 716 4.37 16.98 22.92
N ALA A 717 3.75 15.85 22.54
CA ALA A 717 3.06 15.71 21.27
C ALA A 717 1.97 16.77 21.06
N ALA A 718 1.24 17.16 22.12
CA ALA A 718 0.25 18.22 22.06
C ALA A 718 0.90 19.62 21.90
N ALA A 719 2.06 19.85 22.53
CA ALA A 719 2.80 21.11 22.38
C ALA A 719 3.39 21.29 20.97
N LEU A 720 3.73 20.18 20.29
CA LEU A 720 4.28 20.21 18.94
C LEU A 720 3.22 20.54 17.85
N GLU A 721 1.92 20.34 18.12
CA GLU A 721 0.84 20.57 17.13
C GLU A 721 0.78 21.99 16.58
N THR A 722 1.26 22.96 17.34
CA THR A 722 1.27 24.38 16.97
C THR A 722 2.59 24.86 16.38
N GLN A 723 3.56 23.96 16.15
CA GLN A 723 4.93 24.31 15.77
C GLN A 723 5.17 24.23 14.26
N ALA A 724 6.25 24.85 13.78
CA ALA A 724 6.55 25.01 12.36
C ALA A 724 6.64 23.68 11.59
N CYS A 725 7.04 22.59 12.25
CA CYS A 725 7.15 21.27 11.65
C CYS A 725 5.82 20.63 11.28
N LEU A 726 4.70 21.12 11.84
CA LEU A 726 3.35 20.62 11.60
C LEU A 726 2.43 21.67 10.95
N MET A 727 2.99 22.79 10.47
CA MET A 727 2.27 23.85 9.78
C MET A 727 2.55 23.84 8.27
N SER A 728 1.53 24.11 7.47
CA SER A 728 1.64 24.34 6.04
C SER A 728 2.29 25.70 5.75
N ARG A 729 2.65 25.96 4.49
CA ARG A 729 3.20 27.26 4.07
C ARG A 729 2.25 28.42 4.33
N GLU A 730 0.96 28.13 4.34
CA GLU A 730 -0.15 29.05 4.59
C GLU A 730 -0.43 29.23 6.09
N GLY A 731 0.37 28.63 6.98
CA GLY A 731 0.21 28.71 8.44
C GLY A 731 -0.94 27.87 8.99
N THR A 732 -1.50 26.96 8.19
CA THR A 732 -2.56 26.05 8.64
C THR A 732 -1.97 24.72 9.12
N PRO A 733 -2.51 24.08 10.17
CA PRO A 733 -2.00 22.80 10.62
C PRO A 733 -2.15 21.72 9.52
N VAL A 734 -1.09 20.96 9.24
CA VAL A 734 -1.10 19.86 8.25
C VAL A 734 -2.09 18.78 8.67
N GLU A 735 -2.94 18.26 7.78
CA GLU A 735 -3.91 17.23 8.15
C GLU A 735 -3.23 15.87 8.44
N PRO A 736 -3.61 15.16 9.53
CA PRO A 736 -3.11 13.81 9.77
C PRO A 736 -3.79 12.79 8.85
N TRP A 737 -3.19 11.61 8.70
CA TRP A 737 -3.87 10.48 8.07
C TRP A 737 -5.03 9.99 8.94
N ASP A 738 -6.09 9.50 8.28
CA ASP A 738 -7.26 8.94 8.95
C ASP A 738 -6.96 7.52 9.50
N VAL A 739 -6.28 7.49 10.66
CA VAL A 739 -5.84 6.30 11.37
C VAL A 739 -6.50 6.22 12.74
N MET A 740 -7.05 5.05 13.05
CA MET A 740 -7.67 4.77 14.34
C MET A 740 -6.69 4.07 15.28
N PRO A 741 -6.76 4.31 16.60
CA PRO A 741 -5.90 3.67 17.59
C PRO A 741 -6.23 2.18 17.83
N ALA A 742 -7.38 1.71 17.34
CA ALA A 742 -7.81 0.32 17.38
C ALA A 742 -8.53 -0.05 16.07
N LEU A 743 -8.37 -1.30 15.62
CA LEU A 743 -8.98 -1.78 14.38
C LEU A 743 -10.22 -2.64 14.65
N LEU A 744 -11.27 -2.45 13.83
CA LEU A 744 -12.51 -3.23 13.91
C LEU A 744 -12.24 -4.74 13.81
N TYR A 745 -11.48 -5.19 12.81
CA TYR A 745 -11.16 -6.61 12.60
C TYR A 745 -10.38 -7.26 13.76
N GLN A 746 -9.76 -6.43 14.60
CA GLN A 746 -8.99 -6.86 15.76
C GLN A 746 -9.74 -6.69 17.08
N THR A 747 -10.95 -6.11 17.04
CA THR A 747 -11.80 -5.92 18.21
C THR A 747 -12.57 -7.21 18.47
N PRO A 748 -12.53 -7.79 19.69
CA PRO A 748 -13.36 -8.95 20.04
C PRO A 748 -14.85 -8.67 19.85
N ALA A 749 -15.62 -9.69 19.45
CA ALA A 749 -17.07 -9.59 19.23
C ALA A 749 -17.83 -8.93 20.40
N GLU A 750 -17.50 -9.31 21.64
CA GLU A 750 -18.10 -8.78 22.87
C GLU A 750 -17.77 -7.31 23.17
N ASP A 751 -16.75 -6.76 22.51
CA ASP A 751 -16.26 -5.40 22.72
C ASP A 751 -16.79 -4.42 21.68
N LEU A 752 -17.66 -4.85 20.75
CA LEU A 752 -18.16 -4.00 19.67
C LEU A 752 -18.99 -2.82 20.18
N ASP A 753 -19.81 -2.99 21.22
CA ASP A 753 -20.52 -1.86 21.85
C ASP A 753 -19.54 -0.82 22.41
N ARG A 754 -18.48 -1.29 23.09
CA ARG A 754 -17.41 -0.44 23.61
C ARG A 754 -16.67 0.28 22.49
N PHE A 755 -16.34 -0.42 21.41
CA PHE A 755 -15.70 0.15 20.23
C PHE A 755 -16.56 1.26 19.62
N ILE A 756 -17.85 1.01 19.40
CA ILE A 756 -18.77 2.01 18.84
C ILE A 756 -18.82 3.27 19.72
N SER A 757 -19.02 3.11 21.03
CA SER A 757 -19.14 4.25 21.96
C SER A 757 -17.87 5.10 22.07
N LYS A 758 -16.69 4.48 21.92
CA LYS A 758 -15.40 5.18 22.06
C LYS A 758 -14.90 5.82 20.78
N PHE A 759 -15.25 5.26 19.64
CA PHE A 759 -14.56 5.54 18.38
C PHE A 759 -15.47 5.97 17.23
N LEU A 760 -16.76 5.58 17.26
CA LEU A 760 -17.67 5.83 16.15
C LEU A 760 -18.77 6.83 16.50
N GLN A 761 -19.08 6.99 17.79
CA GLN A 761 -20.13 7.91 18.24
C GLN A 761 -19.63 9.36 18.21
N PRO A 762 -20.33 10.29 17.54
CA PRO A 762 -19.92 11.68 17.49
C PRO A 762 -19.89 12.34 18.88
N ASN A 763 -19.07 13.38 19.03
CA ASN A 763 -18.94 14.13 20.28
C ASN A 763 -20.15 15.04 20.52
N ASP A 764 -20.82 14.91 21.67
CA ASP A 764 -22.04 15.66 22.00
C ASP A 764 -21.83 17.18 22.02
N GLN A 765 -20.72 17.66 22.58
CA GLN A 765 -20.41 19.10 22.65
C GLN A 765 -20.24 19.70 21.25
N PHE A 766 -19.55 18.98 20.35
CA PHE A 766 -19.39 19.42 18.96
C PHE A 766 -20.72 19.37 18.20
N LEU A 767 -21.52 18.31 18.39
CA LEU A 767 -22.86 18.20 17.78
C LEU A 767 -23.76 19.38 18.19
N ASP A 768 -23.72 19.81 19.45
CA ASP A 768 -24.48 20.97 19.91
C ASP A 768 -24.03 22.28 19.26
N GLN A 769 -22.71 22.45 19.04
CA GLN A 769 -22.18 23.62 18.33
C GLN A 769 -22.61 23.62 16.86
N VAL A 770 -22.48 22.47 16.17
CA VAL A 770 -22.93 22.28 14.79
C VAL A 770 -24.43 22.53 14.67
N LYS A 771 -25.24 21.98 15.58
CA LYS A 771 -26.70 22.18 15.61
C LYS A 771 -27.08 23.66 15.67
N LYS A 772 -26.38 24.46 16.49
CA LYS A 772 -26.59 25.91 16.60
C LYS A 772 -26.23 26.64 15.31
N ALA A 773 -25.06 26.35 14.74
CA ALA A 773 -24.62 26.95 13.47
C ALA A 773 -25.56 26.60 12.32
N VAL A 774 -25.92 25.32 12.18
CA VAL A 774 -26.86 24.86 11.16
C VAL A 774 -28.25 25.46 11.33
N ASN A 775 -28.74 25.65 12.56
CA ASN A 775 -30.00 26.35 12.79
C ASN A 775 -29.96 27.79 12.25
N ALA A 776 -28.89 28.53 12.52
CA ALA A 776 -28.70 29.88 12.01
C ALA A 776 -28.63 29.91 10.47
N ILE A 777 -27.87 28.98 9.86
CA ILE A 777 -27.80 28.82 8.40
C ILE A 777 -29.19 28.50 7.84
N CYS A 778 -29.95 27.60 8.45
CA CYS A 778 -31.31 27.26 8.01
C CYS A 778 -32.26 28.46 8.10
N SER A 779 -32.21 29.26 9.18
CA SER A 779 -33.01 30.48 9.32
C SER A 779 -32.63 31.50 8.24
N PHE A 780 -31.34 31.68 7.98
CA PHE A 780 -30.85 32.54 6.90
C PHE A 780 -31.35 32.12 5.52
N LEU A 781 -31.21 30.83 5.20
CA LEU A 781 -31.69 30.28 3.94
C LEU A 781 -33.19 30.55 3.75
N ARG A 782 -33.99 30.42 4.82
CA ARG A 782 -35.44 30.67 4.77
C ARG A 782 -35.79 32.14 4.62
N GLU A 783 -35.14 33.03 5.36
CA GLU A 783 -35.61 34.41 5.58
C GLU A 783 -34.88 35.47 4.74
N ASN A 784 -33.65 35.18 4.30
CA ASN A 784 -32.75 36.20 3.76
C ASN A 784 -32.12 35.81 2.41
N CYS A 785 -31.88 34.52 2.16
CA CYS A 785 -31.12 34.06 0.98
C CYS A 785 -31.74 34.48 -0.36
N PHE A 786 -33.06 34.65 -0.46
CA PHE A 786 -33.71 35.11 -1.69
C PHE A 786 -34.55 36.38 -1.48
N ARG A 787 -34.20 37.22 -0.48
CA ARG A 787 -34.99 38.41 -0.12
C ARG A 787 -35.21 39.38 -1.29
N ASN A 788 -34.26 39.44 -2.23
CA ASN A 788 -34.31 40.31 -3.41
C ASN A 788 -34.68 39.55 -4.71
N SER A 789 -35.22 38.34 -4.61
CA SER A 789 -35.57 37.47 -5.74
C SER A 789 -37.05 37.06 -5.69
N PRO A 790 -37.70 36.75 -6.82
CA PRO A 790 -39.05 36.19 -6.83
C PRO A 790 -39.11 34.76 -6.24
N ILE A 791 -37.96 34.10 -6.07
CA ILE A 791 -37.87 32.76 -5.49
C ILE A 791 -38.14 32.82 -3.99
N LYS A 792 -39.04 31.99 -3.48
CA LYS A 792 -39.29 31.83 -2.04
C LYS A 792 -38.81 30.47 -1.57
N VAL A 793 -38.19 30.43 -0.38
CA VAL A 793 -37.89 29.16 0.30
C VAL A 793 -39.12 28.69 1.06
N LEU A 794 -39.68 27.57 0.62
CA LEU A 794 -40.89 26.97 1.22
C LEU A 794 -40.55 26.30 2.56
N LYS A 795 -39.48 25.51 2.59
CA LYS A 795 -38.94 24.88 3.81
C LYS A 795 -37.47 24.47 3.60
N VAL A 796 -36.76 24.28 4.71
CA VAL A 796 -35.39 23.73 4.72
C VAL A 796 -35.36 22.52 5.61
N VAL A 797 -34.94 21.38 5.06
CA VAL A 797 -34.92 20.07 5.74
C VAL A 797 -33.49 19.61 5.91
N LYS A 798 -33.19 19.08 7.11
CA LYS A 798 -31.90 18.46 7.40
C LYS A 798 -31.98 16.98 7.02
N GLY A 799 -31.08 16.55 6.16
CA GLY A 799 -30.90 15.18 5.69
C GLY A 799 -29.54 14.60 6.06
N GLY A 800 -29.11 13.58 5.31
CA GLY A 800 -27.84 12.90 5.53
C GLY A 800 -27.73 12.11 6.84
N SER A 801 -26.53 11.61 7.10
CA SER A 801 -26.22 10.76 8.27
C SER A 801 -26.46 11.46 9.60
N SER A 802 -26.18 12.76 9.67
CA SER A 802 -26.38 13.58 10.87
C SER A 802 -27.86 13.68 11.25
N ALA A 803 -28.75 13.97 10.30
CA ALA A 803 -30.18 14.05 10.58
C ALA A 803 -30.81 12.68 10.88
N LYS A 804 -30.36 11.62 10.20
CA LYS A 804 -30.78 10.23 10.46
C LYS A 804 -30.33 9.73 11.85
N GLY A 805 -29.38 10.41 12.49
CA GLY A 805 -28.79 9.98 13.76
C GLY A 805 -27.83 8.79 13.60
N THR A 806 -27.19 8.66 12.43
CA THR A 806 -26.22 7.59 12.08
C THR A 806 -24.85 8.17 11.68
N ALA A 807 -24.59 9.44 12.00
CA ALA A 807 -23.30 10.11 11.85
C ALA A 807 -22.16 9.39 12.59
N LEU A 808 -20.97 9.41 11.98
CA LEU A 808 -19.73 8.85 12.52
C LEU A 808 -18.85 9.95 13.13
N GLN A 809 -18.11 9.62 14.17
CA GLN A 809 -17.13 10.53 14.76
C GLN A 809 -16.04 10.92 13.74
N GLY A 810 -15.52 12.14 13.84
CA GLY A 810 -14.44 12.62 12.98
C GLY A 810 -14.99 13.43 11.81
N ARG A 811 -15.24 12.77 10.67
CA ARG A 811 -15.83 13.42 9.47
C ARG A 811 -17.21 12.84 9.18
N SER A 812 -18.25 13.63 9.40
CA SER A 812 -19.63 13.26 9.11
C SER A 812 -20.19 14.00 7.90
N ASP A 813 -21.12 13.36 7.20
CA ASP A 813 -21.94 13.94 6.14
C ASP A 813 -23.31 14.42 6.67
N ALA A 814 -23.79 15.51 6.10
CA ALA A 814 -25.11 16.07 6.35
C ALA A 814 -25.65 16.76 5.10
N ASP A 815 -26.96 16.73 4.90
CA ASP A 815 -27.60 17.42 3.78
C ASP A 815 -28.50 18.55 4.29
N LEU A 816 -28.53 19.68 3.58
CA LEU A 816 -29.50 20.75 3.74
C LEU A 816 -30.32 20.86 2.46
N VAL A 817 -31.52 20.28 2.49
CA VAL A 817 -32.43 20.31 1.35
C VAL A 817 -33.29 21.57 1.43
N VAL A 818 -33.15 22.43 0.42
CA VAL A 818 -33.83 23.73 0.33
C VAL A 818 -34.96 23.61 -0.68
N PHE A 819 -36.20 23.64 -0.19
CA PHE A 819 -37.38 23.54 -1.02
C PHE A 819 -37.79 24.92 -1.53
N LEU A 820 -37.90 25.07 -2.85
CA LEU A 820 -38.06 26.37 -3.50
C LEU A 820 -39.38 26.48 -4.27
N SER A 821 -40.00 27.66 -4.23
CA SER A 821 -41.28 27.94 -4.88
C SER A 821 -41.20 28.04 -6.40
N CYS A 822 -40.01 28.14 -6.97
CA CYS A 822 -39.80 28.18 -8.42
C CYS A 822 -39.91 26.80 -9.08
N PHE A 823 -39.96 25.72 -8.30
CA PHE A 823 -40.19 24.37 -8.81
C PHE A 823 -41.64 23.97 -8.58
N SER A 824 -42.36 23.67 -9.66
CA SER A 824 -43.74 23.17 -9.64
C SER A 824 -43.85 21.69 -10.00
N GLN A 825 -42.78 21.11 -10.58
CA GLN A 825 -42.69 19.71 -10.99
C GLN A 825 -41.24 19.20 -10.88
N PHE A 826 -41.06 17.88 -10.92
CA PHE A 826 -39.74 17.25 -10.75
C PHE A 826 -38.69 17.72 -11.77
N SER A 827 -39.05 17.78 -13.06
CA SER A 827 -38.14 18.11 -14.18
C SER A 827 -37.50 19.51 -14.08
N GLU A 828 -38.14 20.46 -13.41
CA GLU A 828 -37.66 21.84 -13.29
C GLU A 828 -36.43 21.99 -12.39
N GLN A 829 -36.18 21.02 -11.50
CA GLN A 829 -34.97 21.01 -10.66
C GLN A 829 -33.68 20.87 -11.45
N GLY A 830 -33.70 20.31 -12.65
CA GLY A 830 -32.51 20.13 -13.47
C GLY A 830 -32.08 21.43 -14.16
N ASN A 831 -33.04 22.21 -14.63
CA ASN A 831 -32.80 23.34 -15.54
C ASN A 831 -32.29 24.60 -14.82
N MET A 832 -32.77 24.87 -13.60
CA MET A 832 -32.41 26.09 -12.84
C MET A 832 -31.38 25.84 -11.73
N ARG A 833 -30.88 24.60 -11.58
CA ARG A 833 -30.09 24.19 -10.42
C ARG A 833 -28.82 25.01 -10.23
N ALA A 834 -28.09 25.25 -11.31
CA ALA A 834 -26.80 25.92 -11.27
C ALA A 834 -26.95 27.39 -10.83
N GLU A 835 -27.93 28.10 -11.38
CA GLU A 835 -28.20 29.50 -11.04
C GLU A 835 -28.60 29.64 -9.57
N ILE A 836 -29.49 28.77 -9.09
CA ILE A 836 -29.93 28.75 -7.69
C ILE A 836 -28.76 28.47 -6.74
N ILE A 837 -27.91 27.50 -7.09
CA ILE A 837 -26.73 27.16 -6.28
C ILE A 837 -25.73 28.32 -6.22
N SER A 838 -25.51 29.00 -7.35
CA SER A 838 -24.64 30.18 -7.40
C SER A 838 -25.19 31.33 -6.56
N GLU A 839 -26.50 31.55 -6.57
CA GLU A 839 -27.14 32.57 -5.72
C GLU A 839 -26.97 32.20 -4.23
N ILE A 840 -27.30 30.96 -3.84
CA ILE A 840 -27.14 30.50 -2.45
C ILE A 840 -25.68 30.67 -1.99
N ARG A 841 -24.72 30.33 -2.84
CA ARG A 841 -23.28 30.52 -2.56
C ARG A 841 -22.96 31.98 -2.30
N ALA A 842 -23.31 32.88 -3.21
CA ALA A 842 -23.02 34.30 -3.10
C ALA A 842 -23.60 34.90 -1.80
N GLN A 843 -24.82 34.49 -1.45
CA GLN A 843 -25.50 34.96 -0.24
C GLN A 843 -24.86 34.40 1.04
N LEU A 844 -24.48 33.12 1.05
CA LEU A 844 -23.76 32.53 2.18
C LEU A 844 -22.38 33.17 2.37
N GLU A 845 -21.64 33.43 1.29
CA GLU A 845 -20.32 34.09 1.33
C GLU A 845 -20.43 35.56 1.83
N ALA A 846 -21.48 36.28 1.41
CA ALA A 846 -21.72 37.64 1.86
C ALA A 846 -22.01 37.71 3.37
N CYS A 847 -22.80 36.78 3.90
CA CYS A 847 -23.21 36.75 5.30
C CYS A 847 -22.25 35.99 6.24
N GLN A 848 -21.31 35.22 5.69
CA GLN A 848 -20.36 34.42 6.48
C GLN A 848 -19.55 35.25 7.48
N ARG A 849 -19.20 36.49 7.14
CA ARG A 849 -18.36 37.37 7.99
C ARG A 849 -19.09 37.86 9.25
N ASP A 850 -20.42 37.87 9.22
CA ASP A 850 -21.25 38.44 10.29
C ASP A 850 -21.73 37.38 11.30
N TRP A 851 -21.39 36.10 11.09
CA TRP A 851 -21.82 35.00 11.95
C TRP A 851 -20.80 34.63 13.04
N PRO A 852 -21.12 34.80 14.34
CA PRO A 852 -20.24 34.45 15.44
C PRO A 852 -20.37 32.96 15.79
N PHE A 853 -20.03 32.07 14.85
CA PHE A 853 -20.03 30.63 15.11
C PHE A 853 -18.83 30.21 15.98
N LYS A 854 -19.08 29.30 16.92
CA LYS A 854 -18.02 28.59 17.69
C LYS A 854 -17.29 27.53 16.86
N VAL A 855 -17.75 27.31 15.62
CA VAL A 855 -17.15 26.41 14.63
C VAL A 855 -16.56 27.24 13.51
N LYS A 856 -15.49 26.75 12.90
CA LYS A 856 -14.97 27.30 11.66
C LYS A 856 -15.91 26.91 10.53
N PHE A 857 -16.43 27.89 9.81
CA PHE A 857 -17.32 27.68 8.67
C PHE A 857 -16.55 27.98 7.39
N GLU A 858 -16.42 26.99 6.49
CA GLU A 858 -15.69 27.13 5.23
C GLU A 858 -16.53 26.63 4.07
N ILE A 859 -16.72 27.48 3.06
CA ILE A 859 -17.46 27.14 1.84
C ILE A 859 -16.47 26.59 0.81
N SER A 860 -16.83 25.50 0.13
CA SER A 860 -15.96 24.86 -0.86
C SER A 860 -15.64 25.82 -2.01
N LYS A 861 -14.36 26.00 -2.33
CA LYS A 861 -13.90 26.83 -3.46
C LYS A 861 -14.21 26.22 -4.83
N TRP A 862 -14.54 24.94 -4.87
CA TRP A 862 -14.87 24.25 -6.12
C TRP A 862 -16.34 24.45 -6.45
N GLU A 863 -16.62 24.96 -7.65
CA GLU A 863 -17.97 25.10 -8.17
C GLU A 863 -18.50 23.74 -8.66
N ASN A 864 -19.68 23.35 -8.16
CA ASN A 864 -20.40 22.18 -8.61
C ASN A 864 -21.83 22.60 -8.96
N PRO A 865 -22.28 22.42 -10.22
CA PRO A 865 -23.60 22.86 -10.66
C PRO A 865 -24.75 22.04 -10.04
N ARG A 866 -24.47 20.96 -9.30
CA ARG A 866 -25.47 20.08 -8.69
C ARG A 866 -25.62 20.20 -7.19
N VAL A 867 -24.60 20.71 -6.48
CA VAL A 867 -24.59 20.83 -5.02
C VAL A 867 -23.67 21.96 -4.57
N LEU A 868 -24.06 22.69 -3.52
CA LEU A 868 -23.16 23.58 -2.81
C LEU A 868 -22.66 22.89 -1.55
N SER A 869 -21.35 22.68 -1.44
CA SER A 869 -20.75 22.03 -0.28
C SER A 869 -20.03 23.03 0.63
N PHE A 870 -20.15 22.84 1.94
CA PHE A 870 -19.40 23.58 2.97
C PHE A 870 -19.06 22.69 4.16
N SER A 871 -18.05 23.06 4.95
CA SER A 871 -17.65 22.32 6.14
C SER A 871 -17.78 23.17 7.41
N LEU A 872 -18.24 22.54 8.49
CA LEU A 872 -18.20 23.08 9.85
C LEU A 872 -17.19 22.29 10.67
N THR A 873 -16.10 22.93 11.08
CA THR A 873 -14.98 22.29 11.80
C THR A 873 -14.87 22.85 13.21
N SER A 874 -14.59 22.01 14.19
CA SER A 874 -14.38 22.49 15.56
C SER A 874 -13.10 23.33 15.64
N GLN A 875 -13.15 24.44 16.39
CA GLN A 875 -11.97 25.27 16.66
C GLN A 875 -11.08 24.68 17.76
N THR A 876 -11.63 23.81 18.63
CA THR A 876 -10.91 23.22 19.76
C THR A 876 -10.58 21.74 19.54
N MET A 877 -11.38 21.02 18.76
CA MET A 877 -11.19 19.60 18.44
C MET A 877 -10.89 19.44 16.95
N LEU A 878 -9.63 19.64 16.56
CA LEU A 878 -9.21 19.71 15.15
C LEU A 878 -9.53 18.46 14.31
N ASP A 879 -9.82 17.31 14.95
CA ASP A 879 -10.21 16.07 14.26
C ASP A 879 -11.72 15.93 14.02
N GLN A 880 -12.54 16.94 14.39
CA GLN A 880 -13.99 16.93 14.24
C GLN A 880 -14.47 17.94 13.17
N SER A 881 -15.09 17.43 12.12
CA SER A 881 -15.77 18.22 11.09
C SER A 881 -17.06 17.57 10.60
N VAL A 882 -17.98 18.39 10.10
CA VAL A 882 -19.17 17.94 9.38
C VAL A 882 -19.22 18.65 8.03
N ASP A 883 -19.25 17.85 6.96
CA ASP A 883 -19.40 18.31 5.60
C ASP A 883 -20.89 18.35 5.25
N PHE A 884 -21.34 19.49 4.75
CA PHE A 884 -22.72 19.78 4.41
C PHE A 884 -22.89 19.96 2.91
N ASP A 885 -23.88 19.29 2.35
CA ASP A 885 -24.33 19.48 0.98
C ASP A 885 -25.68 20.20 0.95
N VAL A 886 -25.73 21.37 0.30
CA VAL A 886 -26.96 22.14 0.11
C VAL A 886 -27.58 21.76 -1.23
N LEU A 887 -28.82 21.26 -1.18
CA LEU A 887 -29.52 20.65 -2.31
C LEU A 887 -30.86 21.34 -2.56
N PRO A 888 -31.00 22.14 -3.64
CA PRO A 888 -32.31 22.66 -4.04
C PRO A 888 -33.25 21.54 -4.47
N ALA A 889 -34.50 21.57 -4.02
CA ALA A 889 -35.50 20.53 -4.33
C ALA A 889 -36.91 21.08 -4.53
N PHE A 890 -37.72 20.33 -5.28
CA PHE A 890 -39.16 20.52 -5.46
C PHE A 890 -39.91 19.96 -4.25
N ASP A 891 -40.89 20.70 -3.73
CA ASP A 891 -41.70 20.26 -2.59
C ASP A 891 -42.85 19.34 -3.02
N ALA A 892 -42.48 18.13 -3.45
CA ALA A 892 -43.45 17.13 -3.89
C ALA A 892 -44.37 16.63 -2.77
N LEU A 893 -43.95 16.76 -1.51
CA LEU A 893 -44.69 16.26 -0.33
C LEU A 893 -45.59 17.34 0.28
N GLY A 894 -45.29 18.63 0.08
CA GLY A 894 -45.99 19.73 0.72
C GLY A 894 -45.87 19.69 2.24
N GLN A 895 -46.98 19.91 2.95
CA GLN A 895 -47.06 19.72 4.40
C GLN A 895 -47.21 18.23 4.72
N LEU A 896 -46.12 17.61 5.18
CA LEU A 896 -46.12 16.21 5.59
C LEU A 896 -46.85 16.05 6.94
N GLY A 897 -47.91 15.24 6.96
CA GLY A 897 -48.59 14.80 8.20
C GLY A 897 -48.24 13.36 8.55
N ASP A 898 -48.88 12.80 9.60
CA ASP A 898 -48.62 11.43 10.10
C ASP A 898 -49.11 10.30 9.15
N SER A 899 -49.56 10.64 7.94
CA SER A 899 -50.16 9.70 6.98
C SER A 899 -49.30 9.53 5.73
N ARG A 900 -49.46 8.38 5.07
CA ARG A 900 -48.74 8.05 3.82
C ARG A 900 -48.92 9.16 2.77
N PRO A 901 -47.87 9.50 1.99
CA PRO A 901 -48.01 10.45 0.87
C PRO A 901 -49.10 10.03 -0.12
N ARG A 902 -49.74 11.02 -0.76
CA ARG A 902 -50.77 10.76 -1.78
C ARG A 902 -50.14 9.97 -2.95
N PRO A 903 -50.79 8.92 -3.48
CA PRO A 903 -50.25 8.13 -4.58
C PRO A 903 -49.88 8.96 -5.82
N GLN A 904 -50.59 10.08 -6.05
CA GLN A 904 -50.32 10.98 -7.17
C GLN A 904 -48.87 11.49 -7.20
N VAL A 905 -48.26 11.74 -6.03
CA VAL A 905 -46.87 12.17 -5.93
C VAL A 905 -45.92 11.17 -6.61
N TYR A 906 -46.16 9.87 -6.37
CA TYR A 906 -45.36 8.81 -6.98
C TYR A 906 -45.73 8.54 -8.44
N VAL A 907 -46.98 8.79 -8.84
CA VAL A 907 -47.37 8.75 -10.26
C VAL A 907 -46.61 9.81 -11.05
N ASP A 908 -46.59 11.04 -10.54
CA ASP A 908 -45.89 12.17 -11.19
C ASP A 908 -44.36 11.91 -11.22
N LEU A 909 -43.82 11.31 -10.17
CA LEU A 909 -42.42 10.88 -10.12
C LEU A 909 -42.11 9.82 -11.19
N VAL A 910 -42.97 8.80 -11.33
CA VAL A 910 -42.83 7.74 -12.34
C VAL A 910 -42.92 8.30 -13.76
N HIS A 911 -43.81 9.26 -14.01
CA HIS A 911 -43.89 9.93 -15.31
C HIS A 911 -42.67 10.82 -15.60
N SER A 912 -42.04 11.36 -14.56
CA SER A 912 -40.82 12.18 -14.66
C SER A 912 -39.54 11.34 -14.62
N TYR A 913 -39.63 10.01 -14.55
CA TYR A 913 -38.51 9.11 -14.33
C TYR A 913 -37.55 9.10 -15.54
N SER A 914 -36.34 9.62 -15.34
CA SER A 914 -35.25 9.55 -16.32
C SER A 914 -34.06 8.75 -15.78
N HIS A 915 -33.57 9.12 -14.60
CA HIS A 915 -32.47 8.44 -13.89
C HIS A 915 -32.92 7.98 -12.50
N ALA A 916 -32.37 6.86 -12.03
CA ALA A 916 -32.67 6.33 -10.70
C ALA A 916 -32.23 7.30 -9.59
N GLY A 917 -33.16 7.66 -8.71
CA GLY A 917 -32.88 8.50 -7.52
C GLY A 917 -32.56 9.96 -7.83
N GLU A 918 -32.80 10.45 -9.04
CA GLU A 918 -32.51 11.85 -9.44
C GLU A 918 -33.19 12.88 -8.54
N TYR A 919 -34.40 12.55 -8.08
CA TYR A 919 -35.25 13.40 -7.24
C TYR A 919 -35.28 12.93 -5.78
N SER A 920 -34.32 12.10 -5.36
CA SER A 920 -34.18 11.66 -3.96
C SER A 920 -34.23 12.81 -2.95
N PRO A 921 -33.66 14.01 -3.19
CA PRO A 921 -33.75 15.11 -2.24
C PRO A 921 -35.19 15.50 -1.87
N CYS A 922 -36.16 15.36 -2.79
CA CYS A 922 -37.58 15.63 -2.54
C CYS A 922 -38.16 14.80 -1.39
N PHE A 923 -37.60 13.61 -1.16
CA PHE A 923 -38.12 12.61 -0.22
C PHE A 923 -37.27 12.50 1.04
N THR A 924 -36.37 13.46 1.28
CA THR A 924 -35.43 13.46 2.41
C THR A 924 -36.11 13.36 3.78
N GLU A 925 -37.29 13.97 3.95
CA GLU A 925 -38.07 13.86 5.19
C GLU A 925 -38.46 12.40 5.48
N LEU A 926 -39.00 11.70 4.47
CA LEU A 926 -39.39 10.29 4.58
C LEU A 926 -38.17 9.39 4.81
N GLN A 927 -37.05 9.63 4.12
CA GLN A 927 -35.80 8.88 4.32
C GLN A 927 -35.26 9.05 5.74
N ARG A 928 -35.30 10.30 6.25
CA ARG A 928 -34.88 10.63 7.62
C ARG A 928 -35.76 9.92 8.63
N ASP A 929 -37.08 10.04 8.50
CA ASP A 929 -38.05 9.55 9.48
C ASP A 929 -38.09 8.02 9.54
N PHE A 930 -37.82 7.36 8.41
CA PHE A 930 -37.64 5.90 8.34
C PHE A 930 -36.51 5.38 9.24
N ILE A 931 -35.43 6.17 9.43
CA ILE A 931 -34.28 5.79 10.27
C ILE A 931 -34.38 6.37 11.69
N ILE A 932 -34.85 7.62 11.85
CA ILE A 932 -34.94 8.28 13.16
C ILE A 932 -35.77 7.47 14.15
N SER A 933 -36.90 6.94 13.68
CA SER A 933 -37.87 6.16 14.47
C SER A 933 -37.30 4.83 14.99
N ARG A 934 -36.11 4.42 14.53
CA ARG A 934 -35.50 3.13 14.90
C ARG A 934 -34.72 3.19 16.21
N PRO A 935 -34.61 2.06 16.94
CA PRO A 935 -33.92 2.02 18.24
C PRO A 935 -32.47 2.52 18.17
N THR A 936 -32.01 3.15 19.24
CA THR A 936 -30.62 3.64 19.36
C THR A 936 -29.59 2.55 19.08
N LYS A 937 -29.85 1.32 19.54
CA LYS A 937 -28.94 0.19 19.32
C LYS A 937 -28.81 -0.19 17.83
N LEU A 938 -29.90 -0.14 17.06
CA LEU A 938 -29.83 -0.32 15.60
C LEU A 938 -29.03 0.80 14.92
N LYS A 939 -29.20 2.06 15.35
CA LYS A 939 -28.39 3.17 14.82
C LYS A 939 -26.88 2.98 15.12
N SER A 940 -26.54 2.39 16.26
CA SER A 940 -25.16 1.99 16.58
C SER A 940 -24.64 0.87 15.67
N LEU A 941 -25.46 -0.13 15.35
CA LEU A 941 -25.11 -1.15 14.35
C LEU A 941 -24.90 -0.55 12.96
N ILE A 942 -25.75 0.40 12.55
CA ILE A 942 -25.58 1.13 11.28
C ILE A 942 -24.24 1.88 11.25
N ARG A 943 -23.84 2.54 12.35
CA ARG A 943 -22.51 3.17 12.44
C ARG A 943 -21.39 2.16 12.26
N LEU A 944 -21.49 0.99 12.89
CA LEU A 944 -20.48 -0.06 12.75
C LEU A 944 -20.36 -0.55 11.30
N VAL A 945 -21.48 -0.77 10.60
CA VAL A 945 -21.52 -1.17 9.19
C VAL A 945 -20.95 -0.07 8.28
N LYS A 946 -21.30 1.20 8.53
CA LYS A 946 -20.75 2.34 7.79
C LYS A 946 -19.25 2.45 7.97
N HIS A 947 -18.76 2.28 9.20
CA HIS A 947 -17.33 2.30 9.49
C HIS A 947 -16.60 1.17 8.75
N TRP A 948 -17.11 -0.06 8.81
CA TRP A 948 -16.59 -1.18 8.02
C TRP A 948 -16.57 -0.88 6.52
N TYR A 949 -17.65 -0.30 5.99
CA TYR A 949 -17.76 0.11 4.59
C TYR A 949 -16.70 1.16 4.20
N GLN A 950 -16.44 2.16 5.07
CA GLN A 950 -15.38 3.15 4.86
C GLN A 950 -13.98 2.52 4.85
N GLN A 951 -13.72 1.55 5.73
CA GLN A 951 -12.46 0.79 5.71
C GLN A 951 -12.29 0.02 4.41
N CYS A 952 -13.37 -0.56 3.88
CA CYS A 952 -13.37 -1.21 2.57
C CYS A 952 -13.04 -0.22 1.45
N ASN A 953 -13.47 1.05 1.52
CA ASN A 953 -13.20 2.07 0.50
C ASN A 953 -11.74 2.53 0.43
N LYS A 954 -10.96 2.36 1.51
CA LYS A 954 -9.53 2.72 1.55
C LYS A 954 -8.64 1.75 0.75
N MET A 955 -9.16 0.58 0.36
CA MET A 955 -8.40 -0.44 -0.38
C MET A 955 -8.33 -0.12 -1.89
N PRO A 956 -7.22 -0.45 -2.59
CA PRO A 956 -7.13 -0.27 -4.03
C PRO A 956 -8.16 -1.13 -4.76
N LYS A 957 -9.17 -0.51 -5.38
CA LYS A 957 -10.26 -1.20 -6.08
C LYS A 957 -10.23 -0.92 -7.58
N GLY A 958 -10.63 -1.94 -8.36
CA GLY A 958 -10.69 -1.85 -9.83
C GLY A 958 -11.77 -0.87 -10.33
N LYS A 959 -12.06 -0.87 -11.64
CA LYS A 959 -13.11 0.00 -12.21
C LYS A 959 -14.49 -0.30 -11.62
N GLY A 960 -15.25 0.75 -11.30
CA GLY A 960 -16.62 0.71 -10.76
C GLY A 960 -16.70 1.18 -9.31
N SER A 961 -17.81 1.81 -8.92
CA SER A 961 -18.07 2.27 -7.55
C SER A 961 -18.60 1.14 -6.67
N LEU A 962 -18.29 1.21 -5.37
CA LEU A 962 -19.01 0.41 -4.38
C LEU A 962 -20.48 0.86 -4.27
N PRO A 963 -21.36 0.01 -3.72
CA PRO A 963 -22.76 0.35 -3.51
C PRO A 963 -22.91 1.60 -2.63
N PRO A 964 -23.92 2.47 -2.87
CA PRO A 964 -24.16 3.62 -2.02
C PRO A 964 -24.27 3.22 -0.55
N GLN A 965 -23.65 4.01 0.34
CA GLN A 965 -23.67 3.75 1.79
C GLN A 965 -25.09 3.61 2.34
N HIS A 966 -26.03 4.40 1.82
CA HIS A 966 -27.45 4.31 2.19
C HIS A 966 -28.06 2.93 1.93
N GLY A 967 -27.63 2.22 0.88
CA GLY A 967 -28.06 0.84 0.63
C GLY A 967 -27.64 -0.13 1.74
N LEU A 968 -26.48 0.07 2.37
CA LEU A 968 -26.01 -0.73 3.50
C LEU A 968 -26.74 -0.35 4.80
N GLU A 969 -27.13 0.91 4.98
CA GLU A 969 -28.00 1.33 6.09
C GLU A 969 -29.35 0.59 6.01
N LEU A 970 -29.98 0.59 4.83
CA LEU A 970 -31.25 -0.12 4.60
C LEU A 970 -31.10 -1.64 4.72
N LEU A 971 -30.00 -2.22 4.24
CA LEU A 971 -29.70 -3.64 4.44
C LEU A 971 -29.59 -4.00 5.92
N THR A 972 -29.03 -3.09 6.72
CA THR A 972 -28.92 -3.25 8.18
C THR A 972 -30.29 -3.18 8.86
N VAL A 973 -31.15 -2.25 8.43
CA VAL A 973 -32.55 -2.17 8.90
C VAL A 973 -33.30 -3.46 8.55
N TYR A 974 -33.19 -3.92 7.30
CA TYR A 974 -33.81 -5.17 6.86
C TYR A 974 -33.35 -6.37 7.70
N ALA A 975 -32.05 -6.50 7.95
CA ALA A 975 -31.49 -7.58 8.77
C ALA A 975 -32.11 -7.59 10.18
N TRP A 976 -32.24 -6.43 10.80
CA TRP A 976 -32.86 -6.28 12.12
C TRP A 976 -34.38 -6.54 12.11
N GLU A 977 -35.09 -6.06 11.08
CA GLU A 977 -36.52 -6.28 10.92
C GLU A 977 -36.86 -7.77 10.76
N GLN A 978 -36.06 -8.50 9.98
CA GLN A 978 -36.24 -9.94 9.81
C GLN A 978 -35.64 -10.78 10.94
N GLY A 979 -34.71 -10.21 11.71
CA GLY A 979 -34.02 -10.89 12.81
C GLY A 979 -34.76 -10.87 14.15
N GLY A 980 -35.95 -10.25 14.21
CA GLY A 980 -36.82 -10.27 15.41
C GLY A 980 -37.07 -8.91 16.08
N GLN A 981 -36.58 -7.79 15.50
CA GLN A 981 -36.93 -6.41 15.92
C GLN A 981 -36.67 -6.07 17.40
N GLY A 982 -35.76 -6.79 18.08
CA GLY A 982 -35.41 -6.51 19.46
C GLY A 982 -34.82 -5.10 19.64
N THR A 983 -35.23 -4.37 20.68
CA THR A 983 -34.61 -3.07 21.05
C THR A 983 -33.23 -3.25 21.68
N GLN A 984 -32.96 -4.45 22.18
CA GLN A 984 -31.67 -4.92 22.66
C GLN A 984 -31.29 -6.20 21.91
N PHE A 985 -30.04 -6.28 21.45
CA PHE A 985 -29.47 -7.43 20.75
C PHE A 985 -27.94 -7.41 20.86
N ASP A 986 -27.28 -8.51 20.52
CA ASP A 986 -25.82 -8.58 20.46
C ASP A 986 -25.27 -7.91 19.19
N MET A 987 -24.32 -6.97 19.34
CA MET A 987 -23.79 -6.21 18.21
C MET A 987 -23.06 -7.08 17.19
N ALA A 988 -22.36 -8.12 17.64
CA ALA A 988 -21.62 -9.00 16.75
C ALA A 988 -22.57 -9.85 15.92
N GLU A 989 -23.66 -10.36 16.51
CA GLU A 989 -24.69 -11.12 15.77
C GLU A 989 -25.33 -10.26 14.68
N GLY A 990 -25.71 -9.02 15.02
CA GLY A 990 -26.27 -8.08 14.04
C GLY A 990 -25.28 -7.74 12.92
N PHE A 991 -24.03 -7.45 13.28
CA PHE A 991 -22.98 -7.14 12.30
C PHE A 991 -22.67 -8.34 11.40
N ARG A 992 -22.52 -9.52 11.99
CA ARG A 992 -22.31 -10.80 11.29
C ARG A 992 -23.45 -11.11 10.31
N THR A 993 -24.69 -10.80 10.68
CA THR A 993 -25.87 -10.98 9.81
C THR A 993 -25.81 -10.08 8.58
N VAL A 994 -25.45 -8.80 8.75
CA VAL A 994 -25.31 -7.87 7.63
C VAL A 994 -24.21 -8.33 6.68
N LEU A 995 -23.04 -8.74 7.21
CA LEU A 995 -21.95 -9.29 6.39
C LEU A 995 -22.40 -10.51 5.59
N GLU A 996 -23.21 -11.39 6.18
CA GLU A 996 -23.77 -12.57 5.48
C GLU A 996 -24.63 -12.16 4.30
N LEU A 997 -25.58 -11.24 4.52
CA LEU A 997 -26.47 -10.74 3.46
C LEU A 997 -25.68 -10.09 2.32
N VAL A 998 -24.58 -9.38 2.65
CA VAL A 998 -23.66 -8.84 1.65
C VAL A 998 -23.02 -9.96 0.82
N THR A 999 -22.59 -11.08 1.42
CA THR A 999 -22.07 -12.22 0.64
C THR A 999 -23.13 -12.88 -0.25
N GLN A 1000 -24.40 -12.79 0.15
CA GLN A 1000 -25.55 -13.31 -0.57
C GLN A 1000 -26.21 -12.26 -1.48
N TYR A 1001 -25.51 -11.18 -1.84
CA TYR A 1001 -26.08 -10.05 -2.59
C TYR A 1001 -26.86 -10.44 -3.85
N ARG A 1002 -26.45 -11.50 -4.56
CA ARG A 1002 -27.13 -12.01 -5.76
C ARG A 1002 -28.56 -12.49 -5.50
N GLN A 1003 -28.89 -12.77 -4.25
CA GLN A 1003 -30.22 -13.21 -3.84
C GLN A 1003 -31.09 -12.05 -3.37
N LEU A 1004 -30.52 -10.89 -3.02
CA LEU A 1004 -31.26 -9.81 -2.36
C LEU A 1004 -32.32 -9.15 -3.26
N ARG A 1005 -33.54 -9.12 -2.74
CA ARG A 1005 -34.68 -8.36 -3.26
C ARG A 1005 -35.45 -7.71 -2.11
N ILE A 1006 -35.00 -6.53 -1.70
CA ILE A 1006 -35.49 -5.80 -0.53
C ILE A 1006 -36.24 -4.55 -0.98
N TYR A 1007 -37.44 -4.35 -0.42
CA TYR A 1007 -38.24 -3.13 -0.59
C TYR A 1007 -39.22 -3.02 0.57
N TRP A 1008 -39.76 -1.82 0.78
CA TRP A 1008 -40.80 -1.54 1.77
C TRP A 1008 -41.99 -0.91 1.08
N THR A 1009 -43.19 -1.12 1.64
CA THR A 1009 -44.44 -0.51 1.13
C THR A 1009 -45.00 0.53 2.11
N VAL A 1010 -44.13 1.18 2.88
CA VAL A 1010 -44.52 2.16 3.89
C VAL A 1010 -45.02 3.45 3.25
N ASN A 1011 -44.29 4.00 2.27
CA ASN A 1011 -44.65 5.26 1.63
C ASN A 1011 -45.34 5.09 0.26
N TYR A 1012 -45.04 4.01 -0.46
CA TYR A 1012 -45.64 3.64 -1.74
C TYR A 1012 -46.07 2.17 -1.73
N ASP A 1013 -47.06 1.77 -2.52
CA ASP A 1013 -47.55 0.39 -2.54
C ASP A 1013 -48.14 -0.01 -3.91
N TYR A 1014 -48.93 -1.09 -3.92
CA TYR A 1014 -49.54 -1.66 -5.12
C TYR A 1014 -50.99 -1.18 -5.35
N GLU A 1015 -51.54 -0.26 -4.56
CA GLU A 1015 -52.94 0.17 -4.69
C GLU A 1015 -53.16 0.99 -5.96
N ASN A 1016 -52.25 1.91 -6.27
CA ASN A 1016 -52.31 2.65 -7.54
C ASN A 1016 -51.69 1.84 -8.67
N LYS A 1017 -52.43 1.68 -9.78
CA LYS A 1017 -52.01 0.86 -10.93
C LYS A 1017 -50.66 1.28 -11.53
N THR A 1018 -50.43 2.58 -11.74
CA THR A 1018 -49.18 3.08 -12.34
C THR A 1018 -47.98 2.78 -11.45
N VAL A 1019 -48.10 3.03 -10.14
CA VAL A 1019 -47.05 2.73 -9.16
C VAL A 1019 -46.83 1.22 -9.05
N ALA A 1020 -47.90 0.43 -8.99
CA ALA A 1020 -47.83 -1.03 -8.92
C ALA A 1020 -47.09 -1.64 -10.13
N ASP A 1021 -47.39 -1.17 -11.34
CA ASP A 1021 -46.76 -1.65 -12.56
C ASP A 1021 -45.28 -1.24 -12.62
N PHE A 1022 -44.94 -0.04 -12.14
CA PHE A 1022 -43.56 0.40 -11.99
C PHE A 1022 -42.78 -0.42 -10.96
N LEU A 1023 -43.37 -0.72 -9.79
CA LEU A 1023 -42.73 -1.57 -8.78
C LEU A 1023 -42.46 -2.98 -9.32
N LYS A 1024 -43.42 -3.57 -10.04
CA LYS A 1024 -43.21 -4.87 -10.71
C LYS A 1024 -42.05 -4.81 -11.71
N LEU A 1025 -41.89 -3.69 -12.43
CA LEU A 1025 -40.77 -3.48 -13.35
C LEU A 1025 -39.43 -3.39 -12.59
N GLN A 1026 -39.37 -2.60 -11.52
CA GLN A 1026 -38.17 -2.47 -10.69
C GLN A 1026 -37.74 -3.81 -10.10
N LEU A 1027 -38.71 -4.59 -9.60
CA LEU A 1027 -38.45 -5.89 -8.96
C LEU A 1027 -38.09 -7.02 -9.94
N ARG A 1028 -38.21 -6.79 -11.25
CA ARG A 1028 -37.73 -7.70 -12.32
C ARG A 1028 -36.29 -7.42 -12.74
N LYS A 1029 -35.67 -6.33 -12.28
CA LYS A 1029 -34.29 -5.97 -12.62
C LYS A 1029 -33.28 -6.98 -12.05
N PRO A 1030 -32.04 -7.00 -12.55
CA PRO A 1030 -30.98 -7.83 -11.98
C PRO A 1030 -30.73 -7.49 -10.51
N ARG A 1031 -30.57 -8.53 -9.68
CA ARG A 1031 -30.24 -8.42 -8.26
C ARG A 1031 -28.77 -7.99 -8.06
N PRO A 1032 -28.43 -7.32 -6.94
CA PRO A 1032 -29.29 -7.01 -5.79
C PRO A 1032 -30.28 -5.89 -6.08
N ILE A 1033 -31.48 -6.00 -5.54
CA ILE A 1033 -32.50 -4.96 -5.55
C ILE A 1033 -32.69 -4.49 -4.11
N ILE A 1034 -32.43 -3.22 -3.85
CA ILE A 1034 -32.70 -2.57 -2.57
C ILE A 1034 -33.39 -1.25 -2.90
N LEU A 1035 -34.72 -1.23 -2.85
CA LEU A 1035 -35.49 -0.03 -3.13
C LEU A 1035 -35.52 0.86 -1.89
N ASP A 1036 -35.26 2.15 -2.10
CA ASP A 1036 -35.39 3.16 -1.06
C ASP A 1036 -36.85 3.20 -0.55
N PRO A 1037 -37.10 3.09 0.77
CA PRO A 1037 -38.45 3.16 1.33
C PRO A 1037 -39.18 4.49 1.07
N ALA A 1038 -38.46 5.55 0.70
CA ALA A 1038 -39.01 6.87 0.41
C ALA A 1038 -39.21 7.15 -1.09
N ASP A 1039 -38.39 6.53 -1.95
CA ASP A 1039 -38.37 6.74 -3.40
C ASP A 1039 -38.38 5.38 -4.16
N PRO A 1040 -39.50 5.00 -4.81
CA PRO A 1040 -39.61 3.72 -5.51
C PRO A 1040 -38.72 3.63 -6.77
N THR A 1041 -38.16 4.76 -7.23
CA THR A 1041 -37.24 4.83 -8.37
C THR A 1041 -35.78 4.58 -7.97
N GLY A 1042 -35.46 4.75 -6.68
CA GLY A 1042 -34.12 4.64 -6.10
C GLY A 1042 -33.74 3.20 -5.79
N ASN A 1043 -33.31 2.43 -6.79
CA ASN A 1043 -32.69 1.11 -6.54
C ASN A 1043 -31.20 1.28 -6.17
N LEU A 1044 -30.90 1.15 -4.88
CA LEU A 1044 -29.57 1.29 -4.30
C LEU A 1044 -28.68 0.04 -4.46
N GLY A 1045 -29.22 -1.04 -5.04
CA GLY A 1045 -28.45 -2.27 -5.33
C GLY A 1045 -27.82 -2.30 -6.72
N HIS A 1046 -28.31 -1.50 -7.68
CA HIS A 1046 -27.97 -1.65 -9.09
C HIS A 1046 -26.57 -1.11 -9.47
N ASN A 1047 -25.92 -1.73 -10.47
CA ASN A 1047 -24.66 -1.30 -11.10
C ASN A 1047 -23.48 -0.99 -10.16
N ALA A 1048 -23.41 -1.66 -9.00
CA ALA A 1048 -22.36 -1.46 -8.01
C ALA A 1048 -21.52 -2.71 -7.75
N ARG A 1049 -20.29 -2.53 -7.27
CA ARG A 1049 -19.31 -3.61 -6.99
C ARG A 1049 -19.58 -4.35 -5.68
N TRP A 1050 -20.76 -4.95 -5.57
CA TRP A 1050 -21.14 -5.83 -4.45
C TRP A 1050 -20.23 -7.06 -4.32
N ASP A 1051 -19.65 -7.53 -5.43
CA ASP A 1051 -18.66 -8.62 -5.44
C ASP A 1051 -17.42 -8.31 -4.60
N LEU A 1052 -16.96 -7.06 -4.60
CA LEU A 1052 -15.83 -6.62 -3.76
C LEU A 1052 -16.24 -6.55 -2.29
N LEU A 1053 -17.42 -6.00 -1.98
CA LEU A 1053 -17.93 -5.99 -0.61
C LEU A 1053 -18.15 -7.41 -0.07
N ALA A 1054 -18.59 -8.35 -0.90
CA ALA A 1054 -18.75 -9.76 -0.53
C ALA A 1054 -17.42 -10.43 -0.16
N GLN A 1055 -16.34 -10.13 -0.89
CA GLN A 1055 -14.99 -10.63 -0.56
C GLN A 1055 -14.50 -10.07 0.79
N GLU A 1056 -14.66 -8.77 1.00
CA GLU A 1056 -14.29 -8.13 2.28
C GLU A 1056 -15.16 -8.63 3.43
N ALA A 1057 -16.46 -8.86 3.18
CA ALA A 1057 -17.36 -9.42 4.18
C ALA A 1057 -16.93 -10.84 4.58
N ALA A 1058 -16.56 -11.69 3.61
CA ALA A 1058 -16.04 -13.03 3.89
C ALA A 1058 -14.76 -13.01 4.74
N ALA A 1059 -13.84 -12.08 4.48
CA ALA A 1059 -12.64 -11.89 5.28
C ALA A 1059 -13.00 -11.40 6.70
N CYS A 1060 -13.89 -10.41 6.81
CA CYS A 1060 -14.37 -9.84 8.08
C CYS A 1060 -15.03 -10.88 8.98
N MET A 1061 -15.82 -11.80 8.41
CA MET A 1061 -16.48 -12.88 9.16
C MET A 1061 -15.49 -13.87 9.80
N SER A 1062 -14.23 -13.87 9.37
CA SER A 1062 -13.15 -14.67 9.96
C SER A 1062 -12.27 -13.87 10.94
N ALA A 1063 -12.61 -12.60 11.18
CA ALA A 1063 -11.87 -11.71 12.08
C ALA A 1063 -12.44 -11.74 13.51
N LEU A 1064 -11.72 -11.14 14.47
CA LEU A 1064 -12.07 -11.19 15.90
C LEU A 1064 -13.44 -10.59 16.22
N CYS A 1065 -13.91 -9.63 15.43
CA CYS A 1065 -15.22 -9.01 15.60
C CYS A 1065 -16.38 -9.98 15.31
N CYS A 1066 -16.11 -11.14 14.71
CA CYS A 1066 -17.07 -12.19 14.39
C CYS A 1066 -16.74 -13.54 15.07
N ILE A 1067 -15.79 -13.57 16.01
CA ILE A 1067 -15.36 -14.76 16.73
C ILE A 1067 -15.62 -14.57 18.23
N LYS A 1068 -16.28 -15.56 18.86
CA LYS A 1068 -16.52 -15.59 20.30
C LYS A 1068 -15.24 -15.96 21.06
N LYS A 1069 -15.23 -15.73 22.38
CA LYS A 1069 -14.09 -16.06 23.26
C LYS A 1069 -13.62 -17.52 23.17
N ASP A 1070 -14.54 -18.45 22.98
CA ASP A 1070 -14.27 -19.89 22.84
C ASP A 1070 -13.71 -20.27 21.45
N GLY A 1071 -13.57 -19.30 20.53
CA GLY A 1071 -13.13 -19.51 19.16
C GLY A 1071 -14.25 -19.92 18.19
N SER A 1072 -15.48 -20.10 18.67
CA SER A 1072 -16.62 -20.37 17.81
C SER A 1072 -17.03 -19.12 17.03
N ARG A 1073 -17.61 -19.32 15.84
CA ARG A 1073 -18.11 -18.21 15.02
C ARG A 1073 -19.38 -17.66 15.64
N VAL A 1074 -19.48 -16.33 15.68
CA VAL A 1074 -20.73 -15.64 16.00
C VAL A 1074 -21.80 -16.10 15.00
N GLN A 1075 -22.96 -16.48 15.53
CA GLN A 1075 -24.07 -16.94 14.70
C GLN A 1075 -24.83 -15.72 14.17
N PRO A 1076 -25.19 -15.69 12.88
CA PRO A 1076 -26.09 -14.67 12.36
C PRO A 1076 -27.50 -14.88 12.95
N TRP A 1077 -28.32 -13.83 12.90
CA TRP A 1077 -29.75 -13.96 13.08
C TRP A 1077 -30.36 -14.87 12.01
N PRO A 1078 -31.48 -15.56 12.29
CA PRO A 1078 -32.13 -16.48 11.34
C PRO A 1078 -32.90 -15.71 10.25
N VAL A 1079 -32.20 -14.84 9.52
CA VAL A 1079 -32.74 -14.01 8.44
C VAL A 1079 -32.66 -14.79 7.13
N LYS A 1080 -33.79 -14.96 6.44
CA LYS A 1080 -33.79 -15.46 5.07
C LYS A 1080 -33.34 -14.35 4.12
N ALA A 1081 -32.47 -14.68 3.15
CA ALA A 1081 -32.22 -13.79 2.02
C ALA A 1081 -33.57 -13.45 1.37
N ALA A 1082 -33.87 -12.16 1.19
CA ALA A 1082 -35.13 -11.73 0.58
C ALA A 1082 -35.17 -12.24 -0.87
N VAL A 1083 -35.90 -13.33 -1.16
CA VAL A 1083 -35.98 -13.95 -2.50
C VAL A 1083 -36.98 -13.22 -3.38
#